data_AF-A0A3N6EUI8-F1
#
_entry.id   AF-A0A3N6EUI8-F1
#
_cell.length_a   1.000
_cell.length_b   1.000
_cell.length_c   1.000
_cell.angle_alpha   90.00
_cell.angle_beta   90.00
_cell.angle_gamma   90.00
#
_symmetry.space_group_name_H-M   'P 1'
#
loop_
_entity.id
_entity.type
_entity.pdbx_description
1 polymer ?
#
loop_
_entity_poly.entity_id
_entity_poly.type
_entity_poly.pdbx_seq_one_letter_code
_entity_poly.pdbx_strand_id
1 'polypeptide(L)'
;MGLSRLAALHGVATSYSPSPGVTVSVPDDTVIAVLAALGVDAGTPADVGKSLAAAESRSRLLPPTVVVWAGEPLPSVLTGLPSGSTLTVEPEHAEGTAPAPGRTPAPLSMRVRAAGPARTPDAIPPTTPDAIPPTTPGDAPPAPLPAWWTEPPHGVHRLQVLTPDHHRATATLIAAPARLPRPPERTHGFLVQLYSLLSARSWGMGDLGDLADLAAWSGRTLGAGFVQVNPLHAAVPGAPTDPSPYRPSSRRFPDPVHLHVESVPEYGHVRDREVLDDLRQDAAALSEAVLNKGALIDRDAVWELKRQALELVHRVPLTPGRRADYCDFLAEQGQALEDHALWCALAEVHGPDWHAWPAPLRDPRSAGTARARAELLDRVDFHCRLAWLTAGQLAAAQRAAEDAGMSVGIVHDLAVGVHPSGADTWAQQDAFARGMSVGAPPDAFNARGQDWGLPPWRPDVLAATGYAAYRGLLRGLLARAGALRVDHVMGLFRLWWVPEGRPPTEGAYVAQDAEAMLAVLVLEAHRAGAVVVGEDLGTVEPGVREALARRGVLGTSVLWFERDWDGDGRPLAPRTWRQDCLATATTHDLPSTAARLTGDHVSLRHRLGLLTRPLEEELTEDATDTAEWLALLARLRMLPEGDGDEEAAVRAVHRFLLSTPARMVGVWLPDTVGDRRPQNLPGTWDQYPNWRLPIADAEGHPVTLEEIAASPRLHALMEVLTPRKGHTAPPGERRL
;
A
#
# COMPACT_ATOMS: atom_id res chain seq x y z
N MET A 1 -32.38 -13.81 -15.45
CA MET A 1 -32.63 -13.77 -13.99
C MET A 1 -31.72 -14.70 -13.20
N GLY A 2 -31.51 -15.96 -13.61
CA GLY A 2 -30.63 -16.89 -12.88
C GLY A 2 -29.18 -16.40 -12.74
N LEU A 3 -28.58 -15.92 -13.83
CA LEU A 3 -27.18 -15.48 -13.84
C LEU A 3 -26.91 -14.30 -12.90
N SER A 4 -27.75 -13.25 -12.94
CA SER A 4 -27.59 -12.09 -12.06
C SER A 4 -27.73 -12.44 -10.58
N ARG A 5 -28.62 -13.37 -10.24
CA ARG A 5 -28.79 -13.85 -8.85
C ARG A 5 -27.59 -14.69 -8.41
N LEU A 6 -27.07 -15.54 -9.30
CA LEU A 6 -25.85 -16.31 -9.05
C LEU A 6 -24.64 -15.37 -8.86
N ALA A 7 -24.48 -14.38 -9.73
CA ALA A 7 -23.44 -13.36 -9.65
C ALA A 7 -23.48 -12.62 -8.29
N ALA A 8 -24.68 -12.19 -7.86
CA ALA A 8 -24.86 -11.52 -6.57
C ALA A 8 -24.46 -12.38 -5.37
N LEU A 9 -24.75 -13.69 -5.37
CA LEU A 9 -24.33 -14.61 -4.30
C LEU A 9 -22.81 -14.80 -4.21
N HIS A 10 -22.09 -14.47 -5.28
CA HIS A 10 -20.63 -14.55 -5.38
C HIS A 10 -19.96 -13.17 -5.40
N GLY A 11 -20.70 -12.09 -5.12
CA GLY A 11 -20.15 -10.74 -5.08
C GLY A 11 -19.73 -10.18 -6.44
N VAL A 12 -20.23 -10.73 -7.55
CA VAL A 12 -19.92 -10.27 -8.91
C VAL A 12 -20.97 -9.25 -9.35
N ALA A 13 -20.53 -8.03 -9.67
CA ALA A 13 -21.41 -6.99 -10.17
C ALA A 13 -21.85 -7.26 -11.61
N THR A 14 -23.14 -7.09 -11.89
CA THR A 14 -23.70 -7.18 -13.26
C THR A 14 -23.88 -5.82 -13.92
N SER A 15 -23.57 -4.74 -13.20
CA SER A 15 -23.59 -3.36 -13.70
C SER A 15 -22.69 -2.48 -12.83
N TYR A 16 -22.22 -1.36 -13.36
CA TYR A 16 -21.41 -0.38 -12.63
C TYR A 16 -21.67 1.05 -13.11
N SER A 17 -21.20 2.04 -12.35
CA SER A 17 -21.33 3.46 -12.67
C SER A 17 -19.96 4.12 -12.84
N PRO A 18 -19.54 4.44 -14.07
CA PRO A 18 -18.26 5.10 -14.31
C PRO A 18 -18.28 6.59 -13.91
N SER A 19 -19.46 7.20 -13.92
CA SER A 19 -19.68 8.59 -13.52
C SER A 19 -21.10 8.77 -12.95
N PRO A 20 -21.35 9.86 -12.20
CA PRO A 20 -22.67 10.17 -11.67
C PRO A 20 -23.74 10.17 -12.76
N GLY A 21 -24.84 9.44 -12.53
CA GLY A 21 -25.96 9.34 -13.46
C GLY A 21 -25.77 8.38 -14.65
N VAL A 22 -24.59 7.76 -14.80
CA VAL A 22 -24.32 6.75 -15.83
C VAL A 22 -24.30 5.36 -15.21
N THR A 23 -25.00 4.41 -15.80
CA THR A 23 -24.96 2.99 -15.42
C THR A 23 -24.72 2.15 -16.65
N VAL A 24 -23.71 1.27 -16.57
CA VAL A 24 -23.28 0.38 -17.65
C VAL A 24 -23.56 -1.05 -17.20
N SER A 25 -24.18 -1.86 -18.07
CA SER A 25 -24.34 -3.30 -17.83
C SER A 25 -23.04 -4.01 -18.14
N VAL A 26 -22.66 -4.97 -17.28
CA VAL A 26 -21.56 -5.89 -17.57
C VAL A 26 -22.05 -6.94 -18.58
N PRO A 27 -21.26 -7.29 -19.62
CA PRO A 27 -21.61 -8.39 -20.52
C PRO A 27 -21.79 -9.73 -19.80
N ASP A 28 -22.81 -10.51 -20.17
CA ASP A 28 -23.11 -11.81 -19.55
C ASP A 28 -21.92 -12.78 -19.62
N ASP A 29 -21.18 -12.76 -20.72
CA ASP A 29 -20.00 -13.62 -20.92
C ASP A 29 -18.81 -13.21 -20.04
N THR A 30 -18.64 -11.92 -19.74
CA THR A 30 -17.71 -11.44 -18.70
C THR A 30 -18.13 -11.96 -17.32
N VAL A 31 -19.43 -11.87 -16.97
CA VAL A 31 -19.93 -12.40 -15.69
C VAL A 31 -19.67 -13.91 -15.57
N ILE A 32 -19.90 -14.66 -16.65
CA ILE A 32 -19.62 -16.11 -16.71
C ILE A 32 -18.12 -16.39 -16.53
N ALA A 33 -17.25 -15.62 -17.19
CA ALA A 33 -15.80 -15.78 -17.07
C ALA A 33 -15.32 -15.52 -15.62
N VAL A 34 -15.82 -14.46 -14.98
CA VAL A 34 -15.49 -14.13 -13.58
C VAL A 34 -15.99 -15.22 -12.63
N LEU A 35 -17.22 -15.71 -12.81
CA LEU A 35 -17.76 -16.83 -12.03
C LEU A 35 -16.91 -18.10 -12.20
N ALA A 36 -16.47 -18.41 -13.42
CA ALA A 36 -15.58 -19.54 -13.68
C ALA A 36 -14.24 -19.40 -12.95
N ALA A 37 -13.65 -18.20 -12.91
CA ALA A 37 -12.42 -17.93 -12.17
C ALA A 37 -12.58 -18.04 -10.64
N LEU A 38 -13.81 -17.88 -10.12
CA LEU A 38 -14.17 -18.17 -8.74
C LEU A 38 -14.48 -19.66 -8.49
N GLY A 39 -14.47 -20.51 -9.53
CA GLY A 39 -14.78 -21.93 -9.45
C GLY A 39 -16.29 -22.23 -9.52
N VAL A 40 -17.09 -21.34 -10.10
CA VAL A 40 -18.54 -21.46 -10.25
C VAL A 40 -18.88 -21.72 -11.72
N ASP A 41 -19.52 -22.85 -12.00
CA ASP A 41 -19.96 -23.17 -13.36
C ASP A 41 -21.23 -22.40 -13.73
N ALA A 42 -21.11 -21.58 -14.78
CA ALA A 42 -22.19 -20.77 -15.34
C ALA A 42 -22.21 -20.85 -16.88
N GLY A 43 -21.57 -21.86 -17.48
CA GLY A 43 -21.37 -21.95 -18.93
C GLY A 43 -22.66 -22.13 -19.72
N THR A 44 -23.68 -22.74 -19.12
CA THR A 44 -25.02 -22.91 -19.72
C THR A 44 -26.13 -22.53 -18.73
N PRO A 45 -27.37 -22.29 -19.21
CA PRO A 45 -28.51 -22.05 -18.31
C PRO A 45 -28.77 -23.19 -17.31
N ALA A 46 -28.45 -24.44 -17.68
CA ALA A 46 -28.56 -25.58 -16.78
C ALA A 46 -27.51 -25.53 -15.67
N ASP A 47 -26.27 -25.16 -16.00
CA ASP A 47 -25.18 -24.99 -15.04
C ASP A 47 -25.47 -23.85 -14.07
N VAL A 48 -25.98 -22.73 -14.57
CA VAL A 48 -26.46 -21.62 -13.73
C VAL A 48 -27.52 -22.09 -12.74
N GLY A 49 -28.51 -22.86 -13.19
CA GLY A 49 -29.55 -23.42 -12.32
C GLY A 49 -29.00 -24.34 -11.24
N LYS A 50 -28.06 -25.21 -11.59
CA LYS A 50 -27.38 -26.14 -10.67
C LYS A 50 -26.52 -25.39 -9.64
N SER A 51 -25.68 -24.46 -10.10
CA SER A 51 -24.81 -23.66 -9.25
C SER A 51 -25.60 -22.74 -8.32
N LEU A 52 -26.69 -22.15 -8.80
CA LEU A 52 -27.59 -21.35 -7.97
C LEU A 52 -28.24 -22.20 -6.87
N ALA A 53 -28.80 -23.37 -7.21
CA ALA A 53 -29.38 -24.26 -6.21
C ALA A 53 -28.33 -24.73 -5.17
N ALA A 54 -27.09 -24.98 -5.61
CA ALA A 54 -25.98 -25.33 -4.72
C ALA A 54 -25.56 -24.17 -3.81
N ALA A 55 -25.59 -22.92 -4.30
CA ALA A 55 -25.26 -21.74 -3.50
C ALA A 55 -26.35 -21.44 -2.47
N GLU A 56 -27.62 -21.53 -2.86
CA GLU A 56 -28.77 -21.24 -1.98
C GLU A 56 -29.00 -22.31 -0.90
N SER A 57 -28.65 -23.56 -1.19
CA SER A 57 -28.75 -24.66 -0.21
C SER A 57 -27.61 -24.68 0.81
N ARG A 58 -26.56 -23.85 0.66
CA ARG A 58 -25.49 -23.69 1.66
C ARG A 58 -26.00 -22.92 2.89
N SER A 59 -26.79 -23.59 3.72
CA SER A 59 -27.00 -23.18 5.11
C SER A 59 -25.73 -23.48 5.90
N ARG A 60 -24.98 -22.44 6.28
CA ARG A 60 -23.86 -22.57 7.22
C ARG A 60 -24.23 -21.88 8.53
N LEU A 61 -23.91 -22.55 9.64
CA LEU A 61 -24.06 -21.96 10.97
C LEU A 61 -23.11 -20.77 11.17
N LEU A 62 -21.90 -20.84 10.59
CA LEU A 62 -20.90 -19.78 10.59
C LEU A 62 -20.31 -19.58 9.19
N PRO A 63 -19.98 -18.34 8.79
CA PRO A 63 -19.09 -18.10 7.66
C PRO A 63 -17.67 -18.63 7.96
N PRO A 64 -16.80 -18.74 6.94
CA PRO A 64 -15.42 -19.19 7.16
C PRO A 64 -14.63 -18.29 8.13
N THR A 65 -14.88 -16.98 8.09
CA THR A 65 -14.27 -16.00 8.97
C THR A 65 -15.36 -15.12 9.59
N VAL A 66 -15.22 -14.83 10.88
CA VAL A 66 -16.06 -13.92 11.66
C VAL A 66 -15.18 -12.80 12.20
N VAL A 67 -15.64 -11.56 12.11
CA VAL A 67 -14.96 -10.39 12.66
C VAL A 67 -15.71 -9.90 13.89
N VAL A 68 -14.96 -9.55 14.94
CA VAL A 68 -15.46 -8.80 16.10
C VAL A 68 -14.56 -7.61 16.34
N TRP A 69 -15.16 -6.44 16.50
CA TRP A 69 -14.46 -5.20 16.84
C TRP A 69 -14.61 -4.91 18.33
N ALA A 70 -13.51 -4.57 18.99
CA ALA A 70 -13.52 -4.24 20.41
C ALA A 70 -14.50 -3.09 20.71
N GLY A 71 -15.41 -3.29 21.67
CA GLY A 71 -16.39 -2.29 22.07
C GLY A 71 -17.54 -2.05 21.08
N GLU A 72 -17.65 -2.80 19.98
CA GLU A 72 -18.75 -2.69 19.02
C GLU A 72 -19.75 -3.86 19.14
N PRO A 73 -21.01 -3.69 18.68
CA PRO A 73 -21.99 -4.77 18.68
C PRO A 73 -21.49 -6.03 17.96
N LEU A 74 -21.81 -7.20 18.52
CA LEU A 74 -21.48 -8.48 17.90
C LEU A 74 -22.18 -8.67 16.55
N PRO A 75 -21.51 -9.30 15.58
CA PRO A 75 -22.13 -9.60 14.30
C PRO A 75 -23.35 -10.50 14.47
N SER A 76 -24.34 -10.31 13.60
CA SER A 76 -25.63 -11.02 13.65
C SER A 76 -25.47 -12.54 13.64
N VAL A 77 -24.41 -13.06 13.02
CA VAL A 77 -24.11 -14.49 13.02
C VAL A 77 -23.84 -15.05 14.42
N LEU A 78 -23.27 -14.26 15.34
CA LEU A 78 -23.02 -14.68 16.72
C LEU A 78 -24.24 -14.46 17.61
N THR A 79 -24.95 -13.34 17.43
CA THR A 79 -26.16 -13.03 18.23
C THR A 79 -27.37 -13.87 17.81
N GLY A 80 -27.40 -14.34 16.57
CA GLY A 80 -28.43 -15.24 16.03
C GLY A 80 -28.22 -16.72 16.34
N LEU A 81 -27.15 -17.09 17.05
CA LEU A 81 -26.94 -18.49 17.46
C LEU A 81 -28.05 -18.97 18.40
N PRO A 82 -28.46 -20.26 18.33
CA PRO A 82 -29.47 -20.81 19.22
C PRO A 82 -29.10 -20.62 20.70
N SER A 83 -30.07 -20.23 21.53
CA SER A 83 -29.88 -20.14 22.99
C SER A 83 -29.38 -21.47 23.56
N GLY A 84 -28.36 -21.44 24.40
CA GLY A 84 -27.70 -22.64 24.93
C GLY A 84 -26.49 -23.11 24.10
N SER A 85 -26.23 -22.51 22.93
CA SER A 85 -25.00 -22.77 22.16
C SER A 85 -23.76 -22.44 23.00
N THR A 86 -22.73 -23.28 22.91
CA THR A 86 -21.44 -23.08 23.58
C THR A 86 -20.41 -22.63 22.54
N LEU A 87 -19.73 -21.52 22.80
CA LEU A 87 -18.64 -20.98 21.99
C LEU A 87 -17.32 -21.27 22.70
N THR A 88 -16.33 -21.78 21.98
CA THR A 88 -14.94 -21.89 22.44
C THR A 88 -14.06 -21.06 21.51
N VAL A 89 -13.27 -20.15 22.07
CA VAL A 89 -12.33 -19.29 21.34
C VAL A 89 -10.92 -19.63 21.79
N GLU A 90 -10.10 -20.06 20.84
CA GLU A 90 -8.70 -20.46 21.04
C GLU A 90 -7.79 -19.59 20.19
N PRO A 91 -6.72 -18.99 20.73
CA PRO A 91 -5.74 -18.29 19.91
C PRO A 91 -5.21 -19.18 18.80
N GLU A 92 -5.13 -18.63 17.58
CA GLU A 92 -4.47 -19.33 16.48
C GLU A 92 -2.98 -19.49 16.83
N HIS A 93 -2.52 -20.73 16.87
CA HIS A 93 -1.09 -21.04 16.96
C HIS A 93 -0.52 -21.10 15.54
N ALA A 94 0.64 -20.49 15.32
CA ALA A 94 1.35 -20.67 14.08
C ALA A 94 1.63 -22.17 13.87
N GLU A 95 1.18 -22.72 12.73
CA GLU A 95 1.44 -24.12 12.36
C GLU A 95 2.92 -24.43 12.53
N GLY A 96 3.25 -25.51 13.25
CA GLY A 96 4.63 -25.93 13.50
C GLY A 96 5.30 -25.37 14.75
N THR A 97 4.68 -24.42 15.47
CA THR A 97 5.25 -23.89 16.73
C THR A 97 4.56 -24.55 17.92
N ALA A 98 5.25 -25.47 18.61
CA ALA A 98 4.79 -25.93 19.91
C ALA A 98 4.72 -24.71 20.86
N PRO A 99 3.60 -24.47 21.57
CA PRO A 99 3.52 -23.34 22.49
C PRO A 99 4.62 -23.45 23.53
N ALA A 100 5.36 -22.37 23.75
CA ALA A 100 6.32 -22.29 24.84
C ALA A 100 5.59 -22.66 26.16
N PRO A 101 6.10 -23.63 26.94
CA PRO A 101 5.40 -24.09 28.14
C PRO A 101 5.21 -22.92 29.12
N GLY A 102 3.95 -22.58 29.40
CA GLY A 102 3.56 -21.59 30.41
C GLY A 102 3.00 -20.25 29.92
N ARG A 103 2.80 -20.04 28.60
CA ARG A 103 2.30 -18.75 28.05
C ARG A 103 1.08 -18.83 27.12
N THR A 104 0.42 -19.97 27.02
CA THR A 104 -0.80 -20.08 26.21
C THR A 104 -2.00 -19.53 27.00
N PRO A 105 -2.71 -18.48 26.53
CA PRO A 105 -3.97 -18.08 27.13
C PRO A 105 -4.93 -19.27 27.14
N ALA A 106 -5.59 -19.53 28.27
CA ALA A 106 -6.60 -20.58 28.34
C ALA A 106 -7.73 -20.28 27.33
N PRO A 107 -8.31 -21.30 26.69
CA PRO A 107 -9.45 -21.10 25.79
C PRO A 107 -10.59 -20.38 26.51
N LEU A 108 -11.20 -19.39 25.85
CA LEU A 108 -12.37 -18.71 26.36
C LEU A 108 -13.61 -19.53 26.00
N SER A 109 -14.38 -19.94 27.00
CA SER A 109 -15.63 -20.66 26.82
C SER A 109 -16.82 -19.79 27.21
N MET A 110 -17.77 -19.60 26.31
CA MET A 110 -18.98 -18.80 26.52
C MET A 110 -20.23 -19.61 26.22
N ARG A 111 -21.36 -19.23 26.82
CA ARG A 111 -22.66 -19.86 26.55
C ARG A 111 -23.69 -18.81 26.16
N VAL A 112 -24.21 -18.90 24.94
CA VAL A 112 -25.25 -18.01 24.41
C VAL A 112 -26.49 -18.10 25.28
N ARG A 113 -27.01 -16.94 25.68
CA ARG A 113 -28.28 -16.80 26.40
C ARG A 113 -29.20 -15.92 25.57
N ALA A 114 -30.50 -16.22 25.61
CA ALA A 114 -31.52 -15.36 25.01
C ALA A 114 -31.35 -13.91 25.51
N ALA A 115 -31.52 -12.95 24.61
CA ALA A 115 -31.46 -11.54 24.94
C ALA A 115 -32.53 -11.23 26.02
N GLY A 116 -32.09 -10.97 27.26
CA GLY A 116 -32.96 -10.40 28.27
C GLY A 116 -33.27 -8.93 27.94
N PRO A 117 -34.32 -8.33 28.52
CA PRO A 117 -34.57 -6.90 28.34
C PRO A 117 -33.33 -6.11 28.78
N ALA A 118 -32.87 -5.21 27.91
CA ALA A 118 -31.78 -4.28 28.22
C ALA A 118 -32.06 -3.57 29.54
N ARG A 119 -31.07 -3.54 30.46
CA ARG A 119 -31.17 -2.69 31.65
C ARG A 119 -31.22 -1.25 31.16
N THR A 120 -32.37 -0.60 31.32
CA THR A 120 -32.47 0.86 31.29
C THR A 120 -31.52 1.42 32.34
N PRO A 121 -30.62 2.37 32.00
CA PRO A 121 -29.89 3.12 33.01
C PRO A 121 -30.92 3.82 33.91
N ASP A 122 -30.67 3.85 35.22
CA ASP A 122 -31.54 4.53 36.18
C ASP A 122 -31.81 5.97 35.71
N ALA A 123 -33.10 6.34 35.73
CA ALA A 123 -33.58 7.63 35.26
C ALA A 123 -32.91 8.79 36.00
N ILE A 124 -32.16 9.61 35.28
CA ILE A 124 -31.71 10.93 35.73
C ILE A 124 -32.96 11.84 35.73
N PRO A 125 -33.27 12.55 36.83
CA PRO A 125 -34.44 13.43 36.90
C PRO A 125 -34.28 14.64 35.95
N PRO A 126 -35.39 15.23 35.47
CA PRO A 126 -35.34 16.23 34.40
C PRO A 126 -34.83 17.58 34.93
N THR A 127 -33.78 18.12 34.30
CA THR A 127 -33.39 19.52 34.45
C THR A 127 -33.35 20.21 33.09
N THR A 128 -34.24 21.20 32.96
CA THR A 128 -34.28 22.40 32.10
C THR A 128 -33.80 22.35 30.63
N PRO A 129 -34.61 22.85 29.68
CA PRO A 129 -34.25 22.94 28.27
C PRO A 129 -33.41 24.20 28.03
N ASP A 130 -32.18 24.05 27.52
CA ASP A 130 -31.56 25.00 26.59
C ASP A 130 -30.21 24.48 26.04
N ALA A 131 -30.02 24.69 24.73
CA ALA A 131 -28.82 24.51 23.91
C ALA A 131 -28.30 23.08 23.66
N ILE A 132 -28.80 22.44 22.60
CA ILE A 132 -28.13 21.30 21.93
C ILE A 132 -27.27 21.89 20.78
N PRO A 133 -25.93 21.83 20.83
CA PRO A 133 -25.08 22.08 19.67
C PRO A 133 -25.19 20.91 18.68
N PRO A 134 -24.89 21.10 17.39
CA PRO A 134 -25.00 20.03 16.39
C PRO A 134 -24.06 18.87 16.76
N THR A 135 -24.64 17.72 17.09
CA THR A 135 -23.90 16.48 17.33
C THR A 135 -23.37 15.91 16.03
N THR A 136 -22.08 15.59 16.01
CA THR A 136 -21.44 14.84 14.93
C THR A 136 -21.98 13.40 14.94
N PRO A 137 -22.23 12.76 13.78
CA PRO A 137 -22.63 11.35 13.76
C PRO A 137 -21.49 10.49 14.33
N GLY A 138 -21.64 9.99 15.57
CA GLY A 138 -20.60 9.22 16.26
C GLY A 138 -20.79 9.05 17.78
N ASP A 139 -21.60 9.88 18.43
CA ASP A 139 -21.71 9.92 19.91
C ASP A 139 -22.88 9.13 20.52
N ALA A 140 -23.54 8.24 19.75
CA ALA A 140 -24.46 7.29 20.37
C ALA A 140 -23.66 6.24 21.15
N PRO A 141 -23.92 5.99 22.45
CA PRO A 141 -23.22 4.95 23.18
C PRO A 141 -23.45 3.60 22.47
N PRO A 142 -22.41 2.79 22.27
CA PRO A 142 -22.56 1.49 21.60
C PRO A 142 -23.59 0.65 22.35
N ALA A 143 -24.42 -0.08 21.60
CA ALA A 143 -25.37 -1.00 22.21
C ALA A 143 -24.60 -1.95 23.14
N PRO A 144 -25.05 -2.16 24.39
CA PRO A 144 -24.29 -2.94 25.35
C PRO A 144 -24.10 -4.36 24.82
N LEU A 145 -22.86 -4.85 24.90
CA LEU A 145 -22.52 -6.22 24.54
C LEU A 145 -23.38 -7.20 25.36
N PRO A 146 -23.76 -8.35 24.78
CA PRO A 146 -24.50 -9.35 25.54
C PRO A 146 -23.73 -9.79 26.78
N ALA A 147 -24.40 -9.93 27.93
CA ALA A 147 -23.75 -10.30 29.19
C ALA A 147 -23.04 -11.68 29.16
N TRP A 148 -23.33 -12.50 28.15
CA TRP A 148 -22.67 -13.79 27.95
C TRP A 148 -21.37 -13.70 27.14
N TRP A 149 -21.10 -12.56 26.50
CA TRP A 149 -19.90 -12.34 25.70
C TRP A 149 -18.74 -11.86 26.57
N THR A 150 -17.56 -12.40 26.32
CA THR A 150 -16.30 -11.94 26.93
C THR A 150 -15.35 -11.61 25.80
N GLU A 151 -14.94 -10.35 25.64
CA GLU A 151 -14.09 -9.98 24.51
C GLU A 151 -12.77 -10.77 24.51
N PRO A 152 -12.45 -11.51 23.43
CA PRO A 152 -11.15 -12.14 23.29
C PRO A 152 -10.06 -11.08 23.08
N PRO A 153 -8.79 -11.37 23.43
CA PRO A 153 -7.69 -10.44 23.16
C PRO A 153 -7.55 -10.19 21.66
N HIS A 154 -7.08 -8.99 21.28
CA HIS A 154 -6.86 -8.65 19.88
C HIS A 154 -5.96 -9.68 19.20
N GLY A 155 -6.43 -10.24 18.09
CA GLY A 155 -5.72 -11.32 17.42
C GLY A 155 -6.63 -12.16 16.55
N VAL A 156 -6.05 -13.26 16.06
CA VAL A 156 -6.77 -14.24 15.28
C VAL A 156 -6.89 -15.51 16.09
N HIS A 157 -8.09 -16.07 16.07
CA HIS A 157 -8.50 -17.18 16.91
C HIS A 157 -9.25 -18.21 16.07
N ARG A 158 -9.31 -19.43 16.57
CA ARG A 158 -10.25 -20.46 16.13
C ARG A 158 -11.50 -20.35 17.00
N LEU A 159 -12.64 -20.10 16.36
CA LEU A 159 -13.96 -20.14 16.98
C LEU A 159 -14.61 -21.48 16.71
N GLN A 160 -15.02 -22.18 17.78
CA GLN A 160 -15.81 -23.39 17.70
C GLN A 160 -17.18 -23.15 18.32
N VAL A 161 -18.25 -23.55 17.63
CA VAL A 161 -19.63 -23.48 18.13
C VAL A 161 -20.19 -24.88 18.23
N LEU A 162 -20.77 -25.21 19.38
CA LEU A 162 -21.59 -26.39 19.61
C LEU A 162 -23.01 -25.95 19.99
N THR A 163 -23.98 -26.25 19.13
CA THR A 163 -25.40 -25.93 19.37
C THR A 163 -26.07 -26.97 20.30
N PRO A 164 -27.23 -26.65 20.89
CA PRO A 164 -27.96 -27.58 21.77
C PRO A 164 -28.38 -28.89 21.10
N ASP A 165 -28.64 -28.86 19.79
CA ASP A 165 -28.95 -30.01 18.94
C ASP A 165 -27.68 -30.70 18.38
N HIS A 166 -26.52 -30.43 19.00
CA HIS A 166 -25.24 -31.07 18.75
C HIS A 166 -24.60 -30.80 17.37
N HIS A 167 -25.05 -29.77 16.63
CA HIS A 167 -24.33 -29.30 15.47
C HIS A 167 -23.03 -28.59 15.88
N ARG A 168 -21.95 -28.90 15.15
CA ARG A 168 -20.65 -28.27 15.33
C ARG A 168 -20.31 -27.40 14.13
N ALA A 169 -19.79 -26.21 14.39
CA ALA A 169 -19.21 -25.35 13.37
C ALA A 169 -17.88 -24.79 13.84
N THR A 170 -17.03 -24.46 12.89
CA THR A 170 -15.75 -23.79 13.14
C THR A 170 -15.59 -22.64 12.16
N ALA A 171 -15.02 -21.55 12.65
CA ALA A 171 -14.64 -20.40 11.84
C ALA A 171 -13.33 -19.81 12.38
N THR A 172 -12.63 -19.06 11.54
CA THR A 172 -11.63 -18.11 12.00
C THR A 172 -12.34 -16.93 12.64
N LEU A 173 -11.88 -16.49 13.81
CA LEU A 173 -12.36 -15.29 14.49
C LEU A 173 -11.24 -14.24 14.52
N ILE A 174 -11.48 -13.11 13.87
CA ILE A 174 -10.59 -11.95 13.92
C ILE A 174 -11.16 -10.99 14.97
N ALA A 175 -10.44 -10.86 16.09
CA ALA A 175 -10.74 -9.88 17.12
C ALA A 175 -9.85 -8.65 16.89
N ALA A 176 -10.44 -7.59 16.35
CA ALA A 176 -9.73 -6.38 15.96
C ALA A 176 -9.98 -5.21 16.93
N PRO A 177 -8.98 -4.33 17.15
CA PRO A 177 -9.21 -3.05 17.81
C PRO A 177 -10.22 -2.20 17.03
N ALA A 178 -11.07 -1.43 17.70
CA ALA A 178 -12.08 -0.59 17.05
C ALA A 178 -11.50 0.36 15.97
N ARG A 179 -10.30 0.87 16.22
CA ARG A 179 -9.58 1.85 15.38
C ARG A 179 -8.07 1.65 15.48
N LEU A 180 -7.36 2.15 14.48
CA LEU A 180 -5.92 2.34 14.51
C LEU A 180 -5.49 3.23 15.70
N PRO A 181 -4.22 3.13 16.14
CA PRO A 181 -3.63 4.11 17.04
C PRO A 181 -3.87 5.54 16.54
N ARG A 182 -3.97 6.52 17.46
CA ARG A 182 -4.21 7.92 17.07
C ARG A 182 -3.12 8.38 16.09
N PRO A 183 -3.51 9.07 15.01
CA PRO A 183 -2.54 9.61 14.05
C PRO A 183 -1.60 10.60 14.74
N PRO A 184 -0.42 10.87 14.15
CA PRO A 184 0.54 11.82 14.70
C PRO A 184 -0.12 13.19 14.89
N GLU A 185 0.49 14.01 15.76
CA GLU A 185 0.28 15.45 15.66
C GLU A 185 0.61 15.91 14.23
N ARG A 186 0.04 17.05 13.84
CA ARG A 186 0.18 17.56 12.49
C ARG A 186 1.64 17.68 12.08
N THR A 187 2.01 17.08 10.95
CA THR A 187 3.41 16.97 10.52
C THR A 187 3.57 17.14 9.01
N HIS A 188 4.80 17.37 8.55
CA HIS A 188 5.19 17.37 7.14
C HIS A 188 6.32 16.38 6.88
N GLY A 189 6.47 15.93 5.64
CA GLY A 189 7.51 14.97 5.26
C GLY A 189 7.71 14.90 3.76
N PHE A 190 8.73 14.18 3.34
CA PHE A 190 9.09 14.04 1.93
C PHE A 190 8.43 12.83 1.29
N LEU A 191 8.05 12.96 0.02
CA LEU A 191 7.69 11.86 -0.88
C LEU A 191 8.83 11.71 -1.89
N VAL A 192 9.37 10.51 -1.99
CA VAL A 192 10.50 10.20 -2.88
C VAL A 192 10.33 8.83 -3.52
N GLN A 193 10.84 8.70 -4.74
CA GLN A 193 10.99 7.41 -5.40
C GLN A 193 12.44 6.98 -5.13
N LEU A 194 12.65 6.02 -4.23
CA LEU A 194 13.96 5.77 -3.62
C LEU A 194 15.05 5.53 -4.67
N TYR A 195 14.74 4.75 -5.70
CA TYR A 195 15.69 4.44 -6.76
C TYR A 195 16.16 5.68 -7.55
N SER A 196 15.40 6.78 -7.56
CA SER A 196 15.79 8.03 -8.24
C SER A 196 16.67 8.95 -7.40
N LEU A 197 16.81 8.69 -6.09
CA LEU A 197 17.61 9.48 -5.16
C LEU A 197 19.04 8.93 -5.08
N LEU A 198 19.91 9.38 -5.98
CA LEU A 198 21.33 9.00 -5.94
C LEU A 198 22.09 9.90 -4.96
N SER A 199 23.00 9.33 -4.18
CA SER A 199 24.10 10.05 -3.52
C SER A 199 25.40 9.85 -4.28
N ALA A 200 26.47 10.54 -3.85
CA ALA A 200 27.82 10.31 -4.35
C ALA A 200 28.34 8.88 -4.11
N ARG A 201 27.65 8.07 -3.29
CA ARG A 201 28.03 6.70 -2.93
C ARG A 201 27.13 5.62 -3.51
N SER A 202 26.01 5.99 -4.13
CA SER A 202 25.07 5.03 -4.70
C SER A 202 25.71 4.20 -5.81
N TRP A 203 25.22 2.97 -5.98
CA TRP A 203 25.57 2.09 -7.09
C TRP A 203 24.54 2.24 -8.20
N GLY A 204 24.65 3.27 -9.03
CA GLY A 204 23.80 3.55 -10.20
C GLY A 204 22.34 3.92 -9.94
N MET A 205 21.83 3.70 -8.72
CA MET A 205 20.48 4.03 -8.27
C MET A 205 20.46 4.22 -6.75
N GLY A 206 19.45 4.94 -6.24
CA GLY A 206 19.27 5.11 -4.81
C GLY A 206 18.94 3.80 -4.07
N ASP A 207 19.47 3.66 -2.85
CA ASP A 207 19.34 2.45 -2.03
C ASP A 207 19.05 2.73 -0.55
N LEU A 208 19.01 1.68 0.28
CA LEU A 208 18.64 1.80 1.70
C LEU A 208 19.65 2.61 2.54
N GLY A 209 20.88 2.78 2.08
CA GLY A 209 21.83 3.72 2.66
C GLY A 209 21.40 5.16 2.42
N ASP A 210 21.00 5.48 1.18
CA ASP A 210 20.49 6.80 0.80
C ASP A 210 19.17 7.14 1.54
N LEU A 211 18.28 6.15 1.71
CA LEU A 211 17.06 6.33 2.51
C LEU A 211 17.35 6.67 3.97
N ALA A 212 18.29 5.95 4.58
CA ALA A 212 18.68 6.19 5.97
C ALA A 212 19.32 7.58 6.13
N ASP A 213 20.14 8.02 5.17
CA ASP A 213 20.78 9.33 5.20
C ASP A 213 19.75 10.47 4.98
N LEU A 214 18.84 10.33 4.00
CA LEU A 214 17.74 11.27 3.79
C LEU A 214 16.88 11.41 5.05
N ALA A 215 16.49 10.31 5.69
CA ALA A 215 15.70 10.33 6.90
C ALA A 215 16.47 10.98 8.07
N ALA A 216 17.73 10.60 8.27
CA ALA A 216 18.56 11.16 9.33
C ALA A 216 18.75 12.67 9.19
N TRP A 217 19.10 13.13 7.99
CA TRP A 217 19.33 14.54 7.70
C TRP A 217 18.04 15.36 7.78
N SER A 218 16.97 14.94 7.09
CA SER A 218 15.74 15.73 7.00
C SER A 218 15.00 15.82 8.35
N GLY A 219 15.01 14.74 9.15
CA GLY A 219 14.44 14.78 10.50
C GLY A 219 15.19 15.75 11.40
N ARG A 220 16.53 15.65 11.44
CA ARG A 220 17.37 16.48 12.34
C ARG A 220 17.43 17.96 11.96
N THR A 221 17.44 18.26 10.66
CA THR A 221 17.75 19.61 10.16
C THR A 221 16.52 20.36 9.67
N LEU A 222 15.50 19.66 9.19
CA LEU A 222 14.30 20.26 8.58
C LEU A 222 13.01 19.97 9.37
N GLY A 223 13.11 19.18 10.44
CA GLY A 223 11.96 18.79 11.26
C GLY A 223 10.93 17.96 10.49
N ALA A 224 11.35 17.23 9.45
CA ALA A 224 10.47 16.31 8.74
C ALA A 224 10.02 15.20 9.70
N GLY A 225 8.72 14.90 9.71
CA GLY A 225 8.15 13.82 10.51
C GLY A 225 8.05 12.49 9.78
N PHE A 226 8.26 12.46 8.46
CA PHE A 226 8.27 11.24 7.67
C PHE A 226 9.03 11.34 6.35
N VAL A 227 9.38 10.18 5.80
CA VAL A 227 9.77 9.98 4.39
C VAL A 227 8.93 8.85 3.81
N GLN A 228 8.15 9.13 2.78
CA GLN A 228 7.40 8.14 2.02
C GLN A 228 8.17 7.69 0.79
N VAL A 229 8.30 6.39 0.61
CA VAL A 229 8.99 5.76 -0.52
C VAL A 229 8.01 5.07 -1.47
N ASN A 230 8.47 4.76 -2.68
CA ASN A 230 7.78 3.83 -3.57
C ASN A 230 7.73 2.40 -2.97
N PRO A 231 6.92 1.50 -3.54
CA PRO A 231 6.94 0.11 -3.13
C PRO A 231 8.33 -0.50 -3.33
N LEU A 232 8.88 -1.13 -2.29
CA LEU A 232 10.22 -1.74 -2.29
C LEU A 232 10.16 -3.28 -2.40
N HIS A 233 9.08 -3.76 -3.02
CA HIS A 233 8.74 -5.18 -3.18
C HIS A 233 9.71 -5.87 -4.14
N ALA A 234 10.04 -7.14 -3.88
CA ALA A 234 10.92 -7.93 -4.74
C ALA A 234 10.39 -8.00 -6.18
N ALA A 235 11.18 -7.53 -7.16
CA ALA A 235 10.82 -7.58 -8.56
C ALA A 235 10.92 -9.00 -9.17
N VAL A 236 10.39 -9.14 -10.37
CA VAL A 236 10.59 -10.34 -11.20
C VAL A 236 11.98 -10.26 -11.86
N PRO A 237 12.87 -11.25 -11.69
CA PRO A 237 14.18 -11.24 -12.32
C PRO A 237 14.02 -11.42 -13.84
N GLY A 238 14.70 -10.60 -14.62
CA GLY A 238 14.65 -10.62 -16.08
C GLY A 238 15.65 -9.63 -16.68
N ALA A 239 15.87 -9.70 -17.99
CA ALA A 239 16.66 -8.73 -18.73
C ALA A 239 15.90 -8.37 -20.03
N PRO A 240 15.12 -7.28 -20.05
CA PRO A 240 14.96 -6.30 -18.97
C PRO A 240 13.98 -6.76 -17.87
N THR A 241 14.23 -6.40 -16.61
CA THR A 241 13.20 -6.45 -15.56
C THR A 241 12.17 -5.32 -15.77
N ASP A 242 10.90 -5.58 -15.42
CA ASP A 242 9.85 -4.55 -15.37
C ASP A 242 10.29 -3.44 -14.39
N PRO A 243 10.48 -2.19 -14.85
CA PRO A 243 10.97 -1.12 -13.99
C PRO A 243 9.91 -0.65 -12.98
N SER A 244 8.65 -1.07 -13.12
CA SER A 244 7.56 -0.63 -12.24
C SER A 244 7.62 -1.27 -10.85
N PRO A 245 7.67 -0.48 -9.77
CA PRO A 245 7.55 -1.01 -8.42
C PRO A 245 6.13 -1.54 -8.10
N TYR A 246 5.15 -1.29 -8.98
CA TYR A 246 3.75 -1.69 -8.81
C TYR A 246 3.41 -3.06 -9.45
N ARG A 247 4.38 -3.73 -10.09
CA ARG A 247 4.23 -5.10 -10.63
C ARG A 247 5.28 -6.09 -10.05
N PRO A 248 5.39 -6.21 -8.72
CA PRO A 248 6.44 -7.02 -8.09
C PRO A 248 6.20 -8.52 -8.20
N SER A 249 7.27 -9.31 -8.06
CA SER A 249 7.22 -10.77 -7.88
C SER A 249 6.56 -11.18 -6.56
N SER A 250 6.90 -10.47 -5.49
CA SER A 250 6.31 -10.67 -4.16
C SER A 250 6.11 -9.35 -3.46
N ARG A 251 4.92 -9.14 -2.86
CA ARG A 251 4.69 -7.98 -1.99
C ARG A 251 5.16 -8.21 -0.56
N ARG A 252 5.47 -9.45 -0.20
CA ARG A 252 5.85 -9.82 1.17
C ARG A 252 7.33 -9.60 1.45
N PHE A 253 8.18 -9.81 0.45
CA PHE A 253 9.63 -9.73 0.59
C PHE A 253 10.19 -8.51 -0.15
N PRO A 254 11.12 -7.77 0.46
CA PRO A 254 11.69 -6.59 -0.15
C PRO A 254 12.76 -6.94 -1.20
N ASP A 255 12.94 -6.05 -2.17
CA ASP A 255 13.90 -6.23 -3.27
C ASP A 255 15.36 -6.05 -2.81
N PRO A 256 16.23 -7.05 -2.99
CA PRO A 256 17.64 -6.93 -2.63
C PRO A 256 18.42 -5.93 -3.50
N VAL A 257 17.88 -5.43 -4.62
CA VAL A 257 18.53 -4.35 -5.39
C VAL A 257 18.71 -3.06 -4.57
N HIS A 258 17.85 -2.86 -3.55
CA HIS A 258 17.93 -1.72 -2.65
C HIS A 258 18.94 -1.91 -1.50
N LEU A 259 19.66 -3.03 -1.41
CA LEU A 259 20.72 -3.18 -0.42
C LEU A 259 21.87 -2.20 -0.68
N HIS A 260 22.29 -1.49 0.37
CA HIS A 260 23.59 -0.82 0.39
C HIS A 260 24.66 -1.87 0.76
N VAL A 261 25.41 -2.35 -0.24
CA VAL A 261 26.28 -3.52 -0.11
C VAL A 261 27.39 -3.29 0.92
N GLU A 262 27.98 -2.09 0.93
CA GLU A 262 29.05 -1.69 1.83
C GLU A 262 28.62 -1.61 3.30
N SER A 263 27.32 -1.49 3.58
CA SER A 263 26.78 -1.48 4.94
C SER A 263 26.58 -2.88 5.53
N VAL A 264 26.76 -3.94 4.74
CA VAL A 264 26.69 -5.30 5.27
C VAL A 264 27.94 -5.56 6.13
N PRO A 265 27.82 -5.95 7.41
CA PRO A 265 28.97 -6.11 8.29
C PRO A 265 30.04 -7.06 7.74
N GLU A 266 29.60 -8.10 7.04
CA GLU A 266 30.49 -9.08 6.41
C GLU A 266 31.30 -8.54 5.22
N TYR A 267 30.91 -7.40 4.62
CA TYR A 267 31.62 -6.74 3.49
C TYR A 267 33.09 -6.45 3.80
N GLY A 268 33.39 -5.95 5.00
CA GLY A 268 34.75 -5.64 5.45
C GLY A 268 35.66 -6.86 5.60
N HIS A 269 35.11 -8.07 5.54
CA HIS A 269 35.82 -9.33 5.77
C HIS A 269 35.94 -10.21 4.52
N VAL A 270 35.50 -9.72 3.36
CA VAL A 270 35.67 -10.39 2.06
C VAL A 270 37.17 -10.53 1.75
N ARG A 271 37.60 -11.74 1.35
CA ARG A 271 39.01 -12.01 1.01
C ARG A 271 39.40 -11.49 -0.37
N ASP A 272 38.48 -11.62 -1.33
CA ASP A 272 38.66 -11.20 -2.73
C ASP A 272 38.44 -9.69 -2.90
N ARG A 273 39.23 -8.88 -2.17
CA ARG A 273 39.06 -7.41 -2.10
C ARG A 273 39.24 -6.72 -3.46
N GLU A 274 40.14 -7.21 -4.30
CA GLU A 274 40.39 -6.65 -5.63
C GLU A 274 39.13 -6.73 -6.51
N VAL A 275 38.47 -7.89 -6.54
CA VAL A 275 37.21 -8.07 -7.29
C VAL A 275 36.11 -7.15 -6.75
N LEU A 276 36.05 -6.99 -5.43
CA LEU A 276 35.07 -6.11 -4.79
C LEU A 276 35.33 -4.63 -5.12
N ASP A 277 36.59 -4.22 -5.21
CA ASP A 277 36.98 -2.88 -5.61
C ASP A 277 36.72 -2.62 -7.10
N ASP A 278 36.88 -3.61 -7.98
CA ASP A 278 36.50 -3.54 -9.39
C ASP A 278 34.99 -3.36 -9.55
N LEU A 279 34.18 -4.18 -8.86
CA LEU A 279 32.72 -4.05 -8.85
C LEU A 279 32.26 -2.66 -8.36
N ARG A 280 32.94 -2.11 -7.35
CA ARG A 280 32.66 -0.76 -6.85
C ARG A 280 33.00 0.32 -7.88
N GLN A 281 34.07 0.13 -8.67
CA GLN A 281 34.43 1.05 -9.76
C GLN A 281 33.41 0.98 -10.89
N ASP A 282 32.96 -0.21 -11.27
CA ASP A 282 31.91 -0.40 -12.27
C ASP A 282 30.59 0.24 -11.80
N ALA A 283 30.25 0.09 -10.52
CA ALA A 283 29.07 0.75 -9.93
C ALA A 283 29.18 2.28 -9.95
N ALA A 284 30.37 2.83 -9.66
CA ALA A 284 30.63 4.25 -9.78
C ALA A 284 30.53 4.73 -11.23
N ALA A 285 30.91 3.91 -12.21
CA ALA A 285 30.75 4.21 -13.63
C ALA A 285 29.27 4.26 -14.05
N LEU A 286 28.40 3.41 -13.48
CA LEU A 286 26.95 3.50 -13.67
C LEU A 286 26.40 4.81 -13.10
N SER A 287 26.76 5.16 -11.87
CA SER A 287 26.36 6.43 -11.24
C SER A 287 26.81 7.63 -12.07
N GLU A 288 28.06 7.64 -12.53
CA GLU A 288 28.60 8.69 -13.40
C GLU A 288 27.85 8.77 -14.74
N ALA A 289 27.45 7.63 -15.31
CA ALA A 289 26.67 7.62 -16.55
C ALA A 289 25.29 8.26 -16.36
N VAL A 290 24.62 7.95 -15.24
CA VAL A 290 23.32 8.53 -14.89
C VAL A 290 23.47 10.02 -14.59
N LEU A 291 24.38 10.39 -13.68
CA LEU A 291 24.51 11.74 -13.16
C LEU A 291 25.03 12.75 -14.21
N ASN A 292 26.03 12.34 -15.02
CA ASN A 292 26.80 13.29 -15.84
C ASN A 292 26.79 12.98 -17.35
N LYS A 293 26.22 11.85 -17.77
CA LYS A 293 26.22 11.44 -19.20
C LYS A 293 24.83 11.20 -19.78
N GLY A 294 23.78 11.53 -19.03
CA GLY A 294 22.40 11.44 -19.49
C GLY A 294 21.87 10.01 -19.64
N ALA A 295 22.49 9.02 -19.00
CA ALA A 295 21.97 7.66 -18.98
C ALA A 295 20.71 7.57 -18.09
N LEU A 296 19.80 6.67 -18.45
CA LEU A 296 18.71 6.28 -17.57
C LEU A 296 19.23 5.36 -16.47
N ILE A 297 18.52 5.28 -15.36
CA ILE A 297 18.76 4.28 -14.32
C ILE A 297 18.59 2.89 -14.96
N ASP A 298 19.65 2.09 -14.87
CA ASP A 298 19.71 0.71 -15.33
C ASP A 298 19.69 -0.23 -14.13
N ARG A 299 18.46 -0.57 -13.70
CA ARG A 299 18.22 -1.42 -12.55
C ARG A 299 18.88 -2.80 -12.69
N ASP A 300 18.94 -3.33 -13.91
CA ASP A 300 19.46 -4.68 -14.15
C ASP A 300 20.98 -4.71 -14.07
N ALA A 301 21.64 -3.71 -14.64
CA ALA A 301 23.09 -3.54 -14.48
C ALA A 301 23.47 -3.33 -13.01
N VAL A 302 22.68 -2.53 -12.26
CA VAL A 302 22.90 -2.35 -10.82
C VAL A 302 22.72 -3.67 -10.06
N TRP A 303 21.63 -4.41 -10.33
CA TRP A 303 21.39 -5.67 -9.65
C TRP A 303 22.49 -6.68 -9.92
N GLU A 304 22.99 -6.75 -11.16
CA GLU A 304 24.07 -7.67 -11.51
C GLU A 304 25.36 -7.39 -10.71
N LEU A 305 25.77 -6.12 -10.61
CA LEU A 305 26.93 -5.73 -9.79
C LEU A 305 26.71 -6.04 -8.31
N LYS A 306 25.55 -5.64 -7.76
CA LYS A 306 25.23 -5.89 -6.34
C LYS A 306 25.17 -7.39 -6.04
N ARG A 307 24.58 -8.20 -6.92
CA ARG A 307 24.50 -9.66 -6.78
C ARG A 307 25.88 -10.29 -6.73
N GLN A 308 26.79 -9.93 -7.64
CA GLN A 308 28.17 -10.43 -7.63
C GLN A 308 28.89 -10.07 -6.33
N ALA A 309 28.76 -8.83 -5.86
CA ALA A 309 29.35 -8.41 -4.59
C ALA A 309 28.74 -9.16 -3.40
N LEU A 310 27.42 -9.32 -3.36
CA LEU A 310 26.71 -10.06 -2.30
C LEU A 310 27.05 -11.55 -2.29
N GLU A 311 27.39 -12.15 -3.43
CA GLU A 311 27.91 -13.52 -3.49
C GLU A 311 29.30 -13.65 -2.85
N LEU A 312 30.16 -12.63 -2.98
CA LEU A 312 31.43 -12.57 -2.24
C LEU A 312 31.19 -12.40 -0.73
N VAL A 313 30.25 -11.53 -0.37
CA VAL A 313 29.87 -11.28 1.04
C VAL A 313 29.26 -12.54 1.68
N HIS A 314 28.45 -13.30 0.95
CA HIS A 314 27.81 -14.52 1.46
C HIS A 314 28.82 -15.59 1.89
N ARG A 315 29.98 -15.68 1.22
CA ARG A 315 31.08 -16.60 1.55
C ARG A 315 31.74 -16.30 2.90
N VAL A 316 31.57 -15.09 3.43
CA VAL A 316 32.09 -14.73 4.74
C VAL A 316 31.24 -15.41 5.83
N PRO A 317 31.87 -16.19 6.74
CA PRO A 317 31.17 -16.83 7.83
C PRO A 317 30.52 -15.80 8.77
N LEU A 318 29.24 -16.01 9.09
CA LEU A 318 28.55 -15.21 10.09
C LEU A 318 29.17 -15.41 11.48
N THR A 319 29.30 -14.33 12.23
CA THR A 319 29.63 -14.39 13.66
C THR A 319 28.50 -15.08 14.45
N PRO A 320 28.74 -15.57 15.69
CA PRO A 320 27.71 -16.27 16.45
C PRO A 320 26.41 -15.47 16.63
N GLY A 321 26.50 -14.17 16.92
CA GLY A 321 25.32 -13.31 17.08
C GLY A 321 24.57 -13.09 15.77
N ARG A 322 25.29 -12.86 14.66
CA ARG A 322 24.69 -12.71 13.33
C ARG A 322 24.01 -14.00 12.86
N ARG A 323 24.60 -15.16 13.17
CA ARG A 323 24.00 -16.46 12.89
C ARG A 323 22.71 -16.67 13.68
N ALA A 324 22.69 -16.31 14.96
CA ALA A 324 21.47 -16.39 15.78
C ALA A 324 20.36 -15.50 15.20
N ASP A 325 20.66 -14.24 14.90
CA ASP A 325 19.73 -13.30 14.27
C ASP A 325 19.18 -13.82 12.92
N TYR A 326 20.04 -14.42 12.09
CA TYR A 326 19.59 -15.05 10.85
C TYR A 326 18.68 -16.26 11.10
N CYS A 327 19.01 -17.13 12.06
CA CYS A 327 18.16 -18.26 12.42
C CYS A 327 16.79 -17.83 12.97
N ASP A 328 16.74 -16.75 13.76
CA ASP A 328 15.50 -16.17 14.26
C ASP A 328 14.65 -15.65 13.10
N PHE A 329 15.26 -14.96 12.12
CA PHE A 329 14.56 -14.51 10.91
C PHE A 329 14.01 -15.67 10.08
N LEU A 330 14.78 -16.75 9.90
CA LEU A 330 14.30 -17.95 9.19
C LEU A 330 13.08 -18.55 9.89
N ALA A 331 13.15 -18.69 11.22
CA ALA A 331 12.06 -19.25 12.02
C ALA A 331 10.80 -18.36 12.00
N GLU A 332 10.98 -17.03 12.03
CA GLU A 332 9.89 -16.06 11.97
C GLU A 332 9.17 -16.07 10.61
N GLN A 333 9.93 -16.14 9.51
CA GLN A 333 9.34 -16.06 8.17
C GLN A 333 8.77 -17.40 7.68
N GLY A 334 9.38 -18.52 8.08
CA GLY A 334 8.93 -19.88 7.80
C GLY A 334 8.76 -20.20 6.32
N GLN A 335 7.77 -21.04 6.01
CA GLN A 335 7.54 -21.60 4.67
C GLN A 335 7.45 -20.55 3.56
N ALA A 336 6.91 -19.36 3.85
CA ALA A 336 6.77 -18.33 2.83
C ALA A 336 8.13 -17.78 2.36
N LEU A 337 9.12 -17.67 3.25
CA LEU A 337 10.47 -17.29 2.85
C LEU A 337 11.14 -18.42 2.07
N GLU A 338 10.97 -19.65 2.53
CA GLU A 338 11.50 -20.81 1.83
C GLU A 338 10.94 -20.94 0.41
N ASP A 339 9.65 -20.65 0.21
CA ASP A 339 9.01 -20.68 -1.11
C ASP A 339 9.48 -19.52 -1.98
N HIS A 340 9.59 -18.31 -1.43
CA HIS A 340 10.15 -17.16 -2.15
C HIS A 340 11.59 -17.42 -2.60
N ALA A 341 12.45 -17.88 -1.69
CA ALA A 341 13.85 -18.16 -1.98
C ALA A 341 14.03 -19.31 -2.97
N LEU A 342 13.19 -20.36 -2.89
CA LEU A 342 13.19 -21.44 -3.86
C LEU A 342 12.71 -20.98 -5.23
N TRP A 343 11.67 -20.14 -5.30
CA TRP A 343 11.25 -19.54 -6.55
C TRP A 343 12.38 -18.73 -7.19
N CYS A 344 13.09 -17.89 -6.42
CA CYS A 344 14.24 -17.13 -6.92
C CYS A 344 15.34 -18.04 -7.48
N ALA A 345 15.70 -19.11 -6.75
CA ALA A 345 16.70 -20.07 -7.20
C ALA A 345 16.27 -20.82 -8.47
N LEU A 346 14.99 -21.19 -8.59
CA LEU A 346 14.45 -21.83 -9.80
C LEU A 346 14.37 -20.86 -10.98
N ALA A 347 14.04 -19.60 -10.74
CA ALA A 347 13.96 -18.57 -11.76
C ALA A 347 15.33 -18.28 -12.40
N GLU A 348 16.42 -18.39 -11.65
CA GLU A 348 17.78 -18.29 -12.21
C GLU A 348 18.09 -19.43 -13.21
N VAL A 349 17.52 -20.61 -13.00
CA VAL A 349 17.77 -21.79 -13.85
C VAL A 349 16.83 -21.85 -15.05
N HIS A 350 15.55 -21.51 -14.85
CA HIS A 350 14.49 -21.74 -15.82
C HIS A 350 13.86 -20.46 -16.39
N GLY A 351 14.34 -19.29 -15.96
CA GLY A 351 13.68 -18.01 -16.21
C GLY A 351 12.52 -17.76 -15.24
N PRO A 352 12.02 -16.51 -15.16
CA PRO A 352 11.01 -16.11 -14.17
C PRO A 352 9.63 -16.72 -14.39
N ASP A 353 9.33 -17.18 -15.61
CA ASP A 353 8.00 -17.69 -15.93
C ASP A 353 7.79 -19.13 -15.47
N TRP A 354 7.26 -19.28 -14.25
CA TRP A 354 7.04 -20.60 -13.66
C TRP A 354 6.03 -21.46 -14.43
N HIS A 355 5.17 -20.87 -15.26
CA HIS A 355 4.27 -21.62 -16.14
C HIS A 355 5.03 -22.44 -17.18
N ALA A 356 6.22 -21.97 -17.58
CA ALA A 356 7.10 -22.62 -18.54
C ALA A 356 8.05 -23.66 -17.92
N TRP A 357 8.16 -23.72 -16.58
CA TRP A 357 9.04 -24.66 -15.89
C TRP A 357 8.67 -26.13 -16.16
N PRO A 358 9.60 -27.08 -15.92
CA PRO A 358 9.26 -28.50 -15.89
C PRO A 358 8.03 -28.78 -15.00
N ALA A 359 7.11 -29.64 -15.46
CA ALA A 359 5.85 -29.88 -14.76
C ALA A 359 5.99 -30.21 -13.25
N PRO A 360 7.00 -30.99 -12.79
CA PRO A 360 7.20 -31.26 -11.37
C PRO A 360 7.68 -30.05 -10.54
N LEU A 361 7.96 -28.89 -11.14
CA LEU A 361 8.40 -27.68 -10.44
C LEU A 361 7.32 -26.58 -10.42
N ARG A 362 6.23 -26.78 -11.18
CA ARG A 362 5.14 -25.80 -11.27
C ARG A 362 4.28 -25.75 -10.01
N ASP A 363 4.21 -26.83 -9.23
CA ASP A 363 3.49 -26.85 -7.96
C ASP A 363 4.51 -26.77 -6.80
N PRO A 364 4.44 -25.72 -5.95
CA PRO A 364 5.35 -25.57 -4.82
C PRO A 364 5.29 -26.75 -3.82
N ARG A 365 4.19 -27.50 -3.81
CA ARG A 365 3.93 -28.60 -2.86
C ARG A 365 4.28 -29.97 -3.42
N SER A 366 4.79 -30.04 -4.65
CA SER A 366 5.10 -31.31 -5.30
C SER A 366 6.40 -31.95 -4.78
N ALA A 367 6.52 -33.27 -4.95
CA ALA A 367 7.76 -33.98 -4.64
C ALA A 367 8.95 -33.52 -5.51
N GLY A 368 8.67 -33.04 -6.74
CA GLY A 368 9.69 -32.49 -7.63
C GLY A 368 10.31 -31.22 -7.07
N THR A 369 9.46 -30.29 -6.61
CA THR A 369 9.88 -29.07 -5.93
C THR A 369 10.62 -29.36 -4.63
N ALA A 370 10.14 -30.31 -3.82
CA ALA A 370 10.83 -30.71 -2.59
C ALA A 370 12.25 -31.24 -2.85
N ARG A 371 12.43 -32.03 -3.92
CA ARG A 371 13.77 -32.47 -4.35
C ARG A 371 14.63 -31.31 -4.84
N ALA A 372 14.08 -30.43 -5.67
CA ALA A 372 14.80 -29.26 -6.16
C ALA A 372 15.25 -28.35 -5.01
N ARG A 373 14.45 -28.21 -3.95
CA ARG A 373 14.82 -27.49 -2.73
C ARG A 373 16.08 -28.07 -2.07
N ALA A 374 16.17 -29.40 -1.99
CA ALA A 374 17.34 -30.08 -1.43
C ALA A 374 18.57 -29.96 -2.34
N GLU A 375 18.38 -30.03 -3.66
CA GLU A 375 19.45 -29.90 -4.67
C GLU A 375 20.00 -28.47 -4.74
N LEU A 376 19.16 -27.45 -4.53
CA LEU A 376 19.51 -26.03 -4.61
C LEU A 376 19.71 -25.38 -3.23
N LEU A 377 19.95 -26.16 -2.17
CA LEU A 377 19.95 -25.67 -0.79
C LEU A 377 20.82 -24.42 -0.58
N ASP A 378 22.04 -24.40 -1.10
CA ASP A 378 22.95 -23.26 -0.96
C ASP A 378 22.42 -22.01 -1.65
N ARG A 379 21.73 -22.17 -2.78
CA ARG A 379 21.14 -21.04 -3.52
C ARG A 379 19.87 -20.54 -2.85
N VAL A 380 19.07 -21.44 -2.28
CA VAL A 380 17.93 -21.07 -1.43
C VAL A 380 18.42 -20.30 -0.21
N ASP A 381 19.47 -20.76 0.48
CA ASP A 381 20.07 -20.04 1.61
C ASP A 381 20.57 -18.65 1.21
N PHE A 382 21.21 -18.51 0.05
CA PHE A 382 21.62 -17.21 -0.48
C PHE A 382 20.44 -16.23 -0.58
N HIS A 383 19.33 -16.64 -1.21
CA HIS A 383 18.13 -15.80 -1.34
C HIS A 383 17.45 -15.53 0.01
N CYS A 384 17.44 -16.49 0.93
CA CYS A 384 17.00 -16.27 2.31
C CYS A 384 17.87 -15.21 3.01
N ARG A 385 19.19 -15.26 2.81
CA ARG A 385 20.15 -14.31 3.39
C ARG A 385 19.99 -12.92 2.79
N LEU A 386 19.69 -12.81 1.50
CA LEU A 386 19.33 -11.54 0.88
C LEU A 386 18.07 -10.92 1.51
N ALA A 387 17.00 -11.69 1.64
CA ALA A 387 15.77 -11.20 2.27
C ALA A 387 16.02 -10.71 3.71
N TRP A 388 16.83 -11.44 4.50
CA TRP A 388 17.24 -11.04 5.85
C TRP A 388 18.06 -9.75 5.88
N LEU A 389 19.05 -9.61 5.01
CA LEU A 389 19.88 -8.42 4.94
C LEU A 389 19.05 -7.19 4.55
N THR A 390 18.17 -7.32 3.56
CA THR A 390 17.33 -6.21 3.08
C THR A 390 16.33 -5.80 4.16
N ALA A 391 15.70 -6.78 4.80
CA ALA A 391 14.89 -6.59 6.00
C ALA A 391 15.63 -5.82 7.11
N GLY A 392 16.89 -6.18 7.38
CA GLY A 392 17.73 -5.55 8.39
C GLY A 392 18.05 -4.09 8.08
N GLN A 393 18.36 -3.77 6.81
CA GLN A 393 18.63 -2.40 6.38
C GLN A 393 17.36 -1.54 6.34
N LEU A 394 16.21 -2.10 5.98
CA LEU A 394 14.91 -1.41 6.11
C LEU A 394 14.62 -1.04 7.57
N ALA A 395 14.85 -1.96 8.49
CA ALA A 395 14.73 -1.69 9.92
C ALA A 395 15.74 -0.63 10.38
N ALA A 396 16.94 -0.57 9.78
CA ALA A 396 17.94 0.46 10.07
C ALA A 396 17.50 1.85 9.57
N ALA A 397 16.89 1.95 8.38
CA ALA A 397 16.33 3.19 7.88
C ALA A 397 15.19 3.72 8.76
N GLN A 398 14.29 2.84 9.23
CA GLN A 398 13.25 3.21 10.21
C GLN A 398 13.86 3.73 11.52
N ARG A 399 14.87 3.02 12.08
CA ARG A 399 15.57 3.49 13.29
C ARG A 399 16.27 4.83 13.06
N ALA A 400 16.89 5.06 11.91
CA ALA A 400 17.52 6.33 11.58
C ALA A 400 16.50 7.48 11.56
N ALA A 401 15.28 7.23 11.06
CA ALA A 401 14.17 8.18 11.11
C ALA A 401 13.72 8.47 12.55
N GLU A 402 13.53 7.44 13.36
CA GLU A 402 13.15 7.57 14.79
C GLU A 402 14.20 8.35 15.58
N ASP A 403 15.49 8.00 15.44
CA ASP A 403 16.63 8.66 16.09
C ASP A 403 16.80 10.13 15.63
N ALA A 404 16.28 10.46 14.44
CA ALA A 404 16.25 11.82 13.91
C ALA A 404 15.06 12.64 14.42
N GLY A 405 14.15 12.04 15.19
CA GLY A 405 12.99 12.70 15.80
C GLY A 405 11.74 12.70 14.91
N MET A 406 11.69 11.86 13.88
CA MET A 406 10.51 11.73 13.02
C MET A 406 9.32 11.16 13.83
N SER A 407 8.17 11.85 13.82
CA SER A 407 6.98 11.42 14.56
C SER A 407 6.26 10.23 13.94
N VAL A 408 6.49 9.98 12.64
CA VAL A 408 5.99 8.81 11.92
C VAL A 408 7.16 7.93 11.50
N GLY A 409 8.15 8.49 10.79
CA GLY A 409 9.30 7.74 10.27
C GLY A 409 9.13 7.35 8.80
N ILE A 410 9.52 6.13 8.43
CA ILE A 410 9.43 5.66 7.05
C ILE A 410 7.99 5.22 6.73
N VAL A 411 7.43 5.78 5.66
CA VAL A 411 6.14 5.36 5.10
C VAL A 411 6.39 4.44 3.91
N HIS A 412 6.07 3.15 4.09
CA HIS A 412 6.12 2.17 3.01
C HIS A 412 4.89 2.26 2.13
N ASP A 413 5.02 1.90 0.86
CA ASP A 413 3.91 1.85 -0.08
C ASP A 413 3.60 0.41 -0.50
N LEU A 414 2.33 0.02 -0.37
CA LEU A 414 1.84 -1.31 -0.69
C LEU A 414 1.15 -1.30 -2.05
N ALA A 415 1.80 -1.91 -3.06
CA ALA A 415 1.23 -2.12 -4.37
C ALA A 415 -0.04 -3.00 -4.32
N VAL A 416 -0.94 -2.79 -5.29
CA VAL A 416 -2.24 -3.47 -5.40
C VAL A 416 -2.11 -4.99 -5.55
N GLY A 417 -1.12 -5.46 -6.29
CA GLY A 417 -0.99 -6.87 -6.66
C GLY A 417 0.45 -7.30 -6.97
N VAL A 418 0.57 -8.44 -7.63
CA VAL A 418 1.86 -9.08 -7.98
C VAL A 418 1.85 -9.50 -9.44
N HIS A 419 3.02 -9.73 -10.01
CA HIS A 419 3.18 -10.24 -11.37
C HIS A 419 2.59 -11.67 -11.49
N PRO A 420 1.92 -12.03 -12.61
CA PRO A 420 1.28 -13.34 -12.79
C PRO A 420 2.26 -14.52 -12.74
N SER A 421 3.52 -14.28 -13.06
CA SER A 421 4.61 -15.27 -12.95
C SER A 421 5.51 -15.08 -11.72
N GLY A 422 5.13 -14.24 -10.76
CA GLY A 422 5.93 -13.94 -9.57
C GLY A 422 5.98 -15.08 -8.54
N ALA A 423 6.82 -14.90 -7.52
CA ALA A 423 6.98 -15.81 -6.40
C ALA A 423 5.67 -16.01 -5.63
N ASP A 424 4.91 -14.94 -5.40
CA ASP A 424 3.66 -15.03 -4.64
C ASP A 424 2.61 -15.85 -5.41
N THR A 425 2.51 -15.69 -6.74
CA THR A 425 1.54 -16.46 -7.55
C THR A 425 1.96 -17.91 -7.70
N TRP A 426 3.27 -18.22 -7.72
CA TRP A 426 3.76 -19.58 -7.69
C TRP A 426 3.51 -20.27 -6.34
N ALA A 427 3.81 -19.60 -5.23
CA ALA A 427 3.68 -20.16 -3.89
C ALA A 427 2.20 -20.30 -3.45
N GLN A 428 1.37 -19.32 -3.81
CA GLN A 428 -0.01 -19.19 -3.34
C GLN A 428 -1.05 -19.34 -4.47
N GLN A 429 -0.82 -20.26 -5.40
CA GLN A 429 -1.65 -20.45 -6.59
C GLN A 429 -3.16 -20.48 -6.36
N ASP A 430 -3.61 -21.08 -5.26
CA ASP A 430 -5.04 -21.20 -4.94
C ASP A 430 -5.65 -19.87 -4.49
N ALA A 431 -4.85 -18.94 -3.95
CA ALA A 431 -5.29 -17.65 -3.47
C ALA A 431 -5.52 -16.63 -4.59
N PHE A 432 -5.07 -16.91 -5.82
CA PHE A 432 -5.21 -16.01 -6.97
C PHE A 432 -6.20 -16.55 -8.00
N ALA A 433 -6.97 -15.66 -8.63
CA ALA A 433 -7.87 -16.02 -9.71
C ALA A 433 -7.09 -16.07 -11.03
N ARG A 434 -7.02 -17.26 -11.64
CA ARG A 434 -6.32 -17.48 -12.91
C ARG A 434 -7.13 -16.93 -14.08
N GLY A 435 -6.44 -16.46 -15.13
CA GLY A 435 -7.07 -15.91 -16.34
C GLY A 435 -7.81 -14.59 -16.12
N MET A 436 -7.48 -13.89 -15.03
CA MET A 436 -8.05 -12.60 -14.66
C MET A 436 -6.93 -11.61 -14.38
N SER A 437 -7.18 -10.35 -14.69
CA SER A 437 -6.30 -9.24 -14.38
C SER A 437 -7.06 -8.15 -13.63
N VAL A 438 -6.40 -7.49 -12.68
CA VAL A 438 -6.91 -6.29 -12.02
C VAL A 438 -6.70 -5.09 -12.93
N GLY A 439 -7.68 -4.20 -12.94
CA GLY A 439 -7.58 -2.94 -13.66
C GLY A 439 -8.46 -1.86 -13.08
N ALA A 440 -8.84 -0.92 -13.95
CA ALA A 440 -9.84 0.10 -13.68
C ALA A 440 -10.80 0.20 -14.87
N PRO A 441 -12.10 0.44 -14.62
CA PRO A 441 -13.04 0.72 -15.71
C PRO A 441 -12.65 2.04 -16.40
N PRO A 442 -13.20 2.31 -17.61
CA PRO A 442 -13.11 3.63 -18.22
C PRO A 442 -13.58 4.74 -17.28
N ASP A 443 -12.79 5.80 -17.16
CA ASP A 443 -13.09 6.98 -16.35
C ASP A 443 -12.77 8.30 -17.10
N ALA A 444 -12.89 9.43 -16.41
CA ALA A 444 -12.67 10.76 -16.97
C ALA A 444 -11.20 11.01 -17.40
N PHE A 445 -10.24 10.31 -16.82
CA PHE A 445 -8.81 10.49 -17.09
C PHE A 445 -8.29 9.51 -18.14
N ASN A 446 -8.84 8.29 -18.16
CA ASN A 446 -8.53 7.25 -19.12
C ASN A 446 -9.81 6.60 -19.68
N ALA A 447 -10.27 7.12 -20.81
CA ALA A 447 -11.46 6.64 -21.51
C ALA A 447 -11.35 5.19 -22.03
N ARG A 448 -10.16 4.59 -22.04
CA ARG A 448 -9.95 3.17 -22.42
C ARG A 448 -10.01 2.21 -21.21
N GLY A 449 -10.09 2.75 -20.00
CA GLY A 449 -9.83 1.99 -18.78
C GLY A 449 -8.38 1.54 -18.70
N GLN A 450 -8.07 0.71 -17.70
CA GLN A 450 -6.71 0.24 -17.45
C GLN A 450 -6.73 -1.26 -17.17
N ASP A 451 -5.74 -1.97 -17.69
CA ASP A 451 -5.39 -3.33 -17.30
C ASP A 451 -3.98 -3.27 -16.71
N TRP A 452 -3.84 -3.64 -15.43
CA TRP A 452 -2.57 -3.58 -14.72
C TRP A 452 -1.78 -4.89 -14.82
N GLY A 453 -2.35 -5.93 -15.44
CA GLY A 453 -1.72 -7.23 -15.62
C GLY A 453 -1.40 -7.94 -14.30
N LEU A 454 -2.28 -7.83 -13.29
CA LEU A 454 -2.09 -8.38 -11.95
C LEU A 454 -3.21 -9.39 -11.64
N PRO A 455 -2.96 -10.67 -11.32
CA PRO A 455 -4.05 -11.55 -10.91
C PRO A 455 -4.65 -11.11 -9.58
N PRO A 456 -5.99 -11.02 -9.46
CA PRO A 456 -6.63 -10.68 -8.20
C PRO A 456 -6.61 -11.85 -7.22
N TRP A 457 -6.67 -11.53 -5.92
CA TRP A 457 -6.96 -12.55 -4.92
C TRP A 457 -8.41 -13.05 -5.04
N ARG A 458 -8.59 -14.34 -4.76
CA ARG A 458 -9.90 -14.99 -4.62
C ARG A 458 -10.51 -14.68 -3.25
N PRO A 459 -11.66 -13.95 -3.18
CA PRO A 459 -12.28 -13.58 -1.91
C PRO A 459 -12.68 -14.81 -1.08
N ASP A 460 -13.16 -15.87 -1.73
CA ASP A 460 -13.59 -17.10 -1.07
C ASP A 460 -12.43 -17.86 -0.41
N VAL A 461 -11.25 -17.84 -1.04
CA VAL A 461 -10.04 -18.49 -0.52
C VAL A 461 -9.41 -17.67 0.60
N LEU A 462 -9.38 -16.33 0.47
CA LEU A 462 -8.94 -15.46 1.57
C LEU A 462 -9.80 -15.68 2.82
N ALA A 463 -11.13 -15.67 2.68
CA ALA A 463 -12.03 -15.92 3.80
C ALA A 463 -11.86 -17.33 4.40
N ALA A 464 -11.68 -18.37 3.55
CA ALA A 464 -11.50 -19.75 4.01
C ALA A 464 -10.17 -19.98 4.76
N THR A 465 -9.15 -19.20 4.45
CA THR A 465 -7.81 -19.30 5.05
C THR A 465 -7.61 -18.30 6.19
N GLY A 466 -8.67 -17.61 6.65
CA GLY A 466 -8.54 -16.58 7.69
C GLY A 466 -7.63 -15.43 7.28
N TYR A 467 -7.61 -15.11 5.98
CA TYR A 467 -6.81 -14.05 5.36
C TYR A 467 -5.30 -14.22 5.58
N ALA A 468 -4.81 -15.46 5.68
CA ALA A 468 -3.42 -15.77 6.00
C ALA A 468 -2.41 -15.06 5.07
N ALA A 469 -2.67 -15.05 3.76
CA ALA A 469 -1.83 -14.37 2.77
C ALA A 469 -1.73 -12.86 3.04
N TYR A 470 -2.87 -12.19 3.26
CA TYR A 470 -2.93 -10.75 3.52
C TYR A 470 -2.34 -10.38 4.88
N ARG A 471 -2.59 -11.17 5.92
CA ARG A 471 -1.98 -11.00 7.25
C ARG A 471 -0.47 -11.11 7.21
N GLY A 472 0.06 -12.13 6.53
CA GLY A 472 1.50 -12.36 6.39
C GLY A 472 2.19 -11.23 5.64
N LEU A 473 1.56 -10.74 4.58
CA LEU A 473 1.99 -9.56 3.84
C LEU A 473 2.09 -8.32 4.73
N LEU A 474 1.00 -7.96 5.41
CA LEU A 474 0.95 -6.75 6.24
C LEU A 474 1.95 -6.81 7.40
N ARG A 475 2.08 -7.96 8.07
CA ARG A 475 3.04 -8.13 9.16
C ARG A 475 4.48 -7.89 8.70
N GLY A 476 4.85 -8.39 7.52
CA GLY A 476 6.20 -8.23 6.97
C GLY A 476 6.56 -6.78 6.64
N LEU A 477 5.59 -6.00 6.14
CA LEU A 477 5.77 -4.58 5.82
C LEU A 477 5.75 -3.71 7.07
N LEU A 478 4.74 -3.88 7.92
CA LEU A 478 4.50 -3.03 9.09
C LEU A 478 5.55 -3.21 10.20
N ALA A 479 6.22 -4.36 10.28
CA ALA A 479 7.29 -4.59 11.26
C ALA A 479 8.47 -3.60 11.16
N ARG A 480 8.57 -2.86 10.04
CA ARG A 480 9.68 -1.95 9.72
C ARG A 480 9.19 -0.60 9.20
N ALA A 481 7.95 -0.24 9.51
CA ALA A 481 7.28 0.93 8.99
C ALA A 481 6.75 1.81 10.12
N GLY A 482 6.95 3.12 9.98
CA GLY A 482 6.21 4.13 10.74
C GLY A 482 4.77 4.29 10.27
N ALA A 483 4.57 4.14 8.96
CA ALA A 483 3.26 4.11 8.34
C ALA A 483 3.24 3.24 7.08
N LEU A 484 2.03 2.88 6.66
CA LEU A 484 1.78 2.17 5.41
C LEU A 484 0.82 2.98 4.55
N ARG A 485 1.23 3.33 3.33
CA ARG A 485 0.33 3.71 2.26
C ARG A 485 -0.20 2.45 1.59
N VAL A 486 -1.52 2.32 1.50
CA VAL A 486 -2.20 1.25 0.75
C VAL A 486 -2.65 1.84 -0.57
N ASP A 487 -1.97 1.42 -1.64
CA ASP A 487 -2.32 1.80 -3.01
C ASP A 487 -3.68 1.22 -3.40
N HIS A 488 -4.51 2.00 -4.09
CA HIS A 488 -5.87 1.63 -4.47
C HIS A 488 -6.66 1.02 -3.31
N VAL A 489 -6.86 1.77 -2.21
CA VAL A 489 -7.46 1.23 -0.98
C VAL A 489 -8.89 0.69 -1.20
N MET A 490 -9.56 1.13 -2.28
CA MET A 490 -10.81 0.57 -2.77
C MET A 490 -10.73 -0.94 -3.01
N GLY A 491 -9.54 -1.48 -3.29
CA GLY A 491 -9.28 -2.90 -3.43
C GLY A 491 -9.58 -3.74 -2.19
N LEU A 492 -9.72 -3.12 -1.01
CA LEU A 492 -10.22 -3.78 0.19
C LEU A 492 -11.74 -4.03 0.16
N PHE A 493 -12.46 -3.34 -0.74
CA PHE A 493 -13.91 -3.39 -0.87
C PHE A 493 -14.34 -4.08 -2.17
N ARG A 494 -13.70 -3.74 -3.29
CA ARG A 494 -13.94 -4.36 -4.59
C ARG A 494 -12.79 -4.10 -5.55
N LEU A 495 -12.61 -4.99 -6.52
CA LEU A 495 -11.63 -4.82 -7.59
C LEU A 495 -12.29 -5.01 -8.95
N TRP A 496 -11.84 -4.25 -9.94
CA TRP A 496 -12.26 -4.42 -11.33
C TRP A 496 -11.46 -5.57 -11.96
N TRP A 497 -12.14 -6.67 -12.28
CA TRP A 497 -11.54 -7.86 -12.88
C TRP A 497 -11.79 -7.84 -14.39
N VAL A 498 -10.70 -7.92 -15.15
CA VAL A 498 -10.69 -8.01 -16.61
C VAL A 498 -10.31 -9.45 -16.98
N PRO A 499 -11.14 -10.19 -17.72
CA PRO A 499 -10.75 -11.49 -18.24
C PRO A 499 -9.55 -11.36 -19.20
N GLU A 500 -8.57 -12.24 -19.06
CA GLU A 500 -7.35 -12.17 -19.87
C GLU A 500 -7.66 -12.19 -21.39
N GLY A 501 -6.98 -11.32 -22.14
CA GLY A 501 -7.18 -11.16 -23.58
C GLY A 501 -8.38 -10.28 -23.97
N ARG A 502 -9.14 -9.73 -23.01
CA ARG A 502 -10.22 -8.77 -23.25
C ARG A 502 -9.80 -7.34 -22.91
N PRO A 503 -10.41 -6.31 -23.53
CA PRO A 503 -10.13 -4.91 -23.19
C PRO A 503 -10.65 -4.55 -21.78
N PRO A 504 -10.07 -3.54 -21.09
CA PRO A 504 -10.52 -3.12 -19.76
C PRO A 504 -12.00 -2.71 -19.67
N THR A 505 -12.59 -2.30 -20.80
CA THR A 505 -14.02 -1.98 -20.95
C THR A 505 -14.94 -3.18 -20.70
N GLU A 506 -14.41 -4.40 -20.77
CA GLU A 506 -15.16 -5.66 -20.61
C GLU A 506 -14.88 -6.34 -19.26
N GLY A 507 -14.49 -5.59 -18.23
CA GLY A 507 -14.35 -6.09 -16.87
C GLY A 507 -15.64 -6.06 -16.04
N ALA A 508 -15.53 -6.49 -14.79
CA ALA A 508 -16.59 -6.44 -13.80
C ALA A 508 -16.02 -6.18 -12.40
N TYR A 509 -16.77 -5.47 -11.54
CA TYR A 509 -16.41 -5.39 -10.12
C TYR A 509 -16.68 -6.71 -9.40
N VAL A 510 -15.70 -7.18 -8.63
CA VAL A 510 -15.83 -8.29 -7.70
C VAL A 510 -15.64 -7.77 -6.29
N ALA A 511 -16.65 -7.96 -5.43
CA ALA A 511 -16.65 -7.54 -4.05
C ALA A 511 -15.67 -8.37 -3.20
N GLN A 512 -15.02 -7.67 -2.28
CA GLN A 512 -14.25 -8.23 -1.19
C GLN A 512 -15.06 -8.13 0.11
N ASP A 513 -14.71 -8.94 1.11
CA ASP A 513 -15.22 -8.78 2.46
C ASP A 513 -14.46 -7.65 3.16
N ALA A 514 -14.91 -6.42 2.91
CA ALA A 514 -14.30 -5.20 3.44
C ALA A 514 -14.17 -5.21 4.96
N GLU A 515 -15.12 -5.84 5.65
CA GLU A 515 -15.11 -5.91 7.10
C GLU A 515 -13.90 -6.72 7.61
N ALA A 516 -13.65 -7.89 7.02
CA ALA A 516 -12.48 -8.69 7.36
C ALA A 516 -11.17 -8.09 6.86
N MET A 517 -11.15 -7.52 5.65
CA MET A 517 -9.96 -6.85 5.10
C MET A 517 -9.55 -5.66 6.00
N LEU A 518 -10.49 -4.84 6.44
CA LEU A 518 -10.21 -3.74 7.36
C LEU A 518 -9.81 -4.26 8.75
N ALA A 519 -10.45 -5.31 9.26
CA ALA A 519 -10.09 -5.89 10.56
C ALA A 519 -8.66 -6.42 10.59
N VAL A 520 -8.22 -7.08 9.52
CA VAL A 520 -6.84 -7.53 9.37
C VAL A 520 -5.88 -6.35 9.32
N LEU A 521 -6.18 -5.34 8.49
CA LEU A 521 -5.36 -4.13 8.36
C LEU A 521 -5.18 -3.42 9.70
N VAL A 522 -6.29 -3.16 10.40
CA VAL A 522 -6.29 -2.48 11.70
C VAL A 522 -5.56 -3.30 12.75
N LEU A 523 -5.77 -4.62 12.78
CA LEU A 523 -5.10 -5.51 13.73
C LEU A 523 -3.58 -5.51 13.56
N GLU A 524 -3.08 -5.71 12.33
CA GLU A 524 -1.64 -5.79 12.09
C GLU A 524 -0.96 -4.41 12.24
N ALA A 525 -1.61 -3.32 11.81
CA ALA A 525 -1.09 -1.96 12.01
C ALA A 525 -1.10 -1.54 13.49
N HIS A 526 -2.15 -1.92 14.25
CA HIS A 526 -2.18 -1.69 15.70
C HIS A 526 -1.05 -2.41 16.43
N ARG A 527 -0.69 -3.64 16.02
CA ARG A 527 0.45 -4.38 16.57
C ARG A 527 1.79 -3.70 16.31
N ALA A 528 1.93 -3.07 15.14
CA ALA A 528 3.13 -2.33 14.77
C ALA A 528 3.16 -0.91 15.34
N GLY A 529 2.04 -0.39 15.85
CA GLY A 529 1.93 1.02 16.22
C GLY A 529 1.96 1.97 15.01
N ALA A 530 1.69 1.46 13.81
CA ALA A 530 1.86 2.18 12.55
C ALA A 530 0.59 2.91 12.12
N VAL A 531 0.79 4.04 11.43
CA VAL A 531 -0.29 4.79 10.75
C VAL A 531 -0.62 4.12 9.43
N VAL A 532 -1.86 4.24 8.96
CA VAL A 532 -2.25 3.80 7.62
C VAL A 532 -2.83 4.96 6.83
N VAL A 533 -2.35 5.14 5.60
CA VAL A 533 -2.88 6.06 4.59
C VAL A 533 -3.48 5.22 3.47
N GLY A 534 -4.77 5.33 3.23
CA GLY A 534 -5.43 4.77 2.05
C GLY A 534 -5.37 5.75 0.90
N GLU A 535 -4.86 5.32 -0.25
CA GLU A 535 -5.07 6.06 -1.49
C GLU A 535 -6.52 5.87 -1.94
N ASP A 536 -7.32 6.94 -1.79
CA ASP A 536 -8.75 6.97 -2.07
C ASP A 536 -9.12 7.99 -3.17
N LEU A 537 -8.39 7.93 -4.28
CA LEU A 537 -8.59 8.73 -5.49
C LEU A 537 -9.41 7.95 -6.54
N GLY A 538 -9.81 8.65 -7.60
CA GLY A 538 -10.61 8.08 -8.68
C GLY A 538 -12.08 7.82 -8.29
N THR A 539 -12.67 6.76 -8.83
CA THR A 539 -14.08 6.41 -8.62
C THR A 539 -14.29 5.67 -7.29
N VAL A 540 -14.41 6.43 -6.21
CA VAL A 540 -14.65 5.90 -4.86
C VAL A 540 -16.13 5.59 -4.65
N GLU A 541 -16.44 4.36 -4.18
CA GLU A 541 -17.82 3.96 -3.87
C GLU A 541 -18.36 4.69 -2.61
N PRO A 542 -19.65 5.09 -2.60
CA PRO A 542 -20.26 5.67 -1.41
C PRO A 542 -20.07 4.78 -0.17
N GLY A 543 -19.71 5.38 0.97
CA GLY A 543 -19.50 4.65 2.23
C GLY A 543 -18.06 4.17 2.46
N VAL A 544 -17.21 4.11 1.43
CA VAL A 544 -15.80 3.66 1.56
C VAL A 544 -15.01 4.62 2.44
N ARG A 545 -15.09 5.92 2.19
CA ARG A 545 -14.37 6.95 2.98
C ARG A 545 -14.82 6.95 4.43
N GLU A 546 -16.12 6.78 4.67
CA GLU A 546 -16.69 6.67 6.01
C GLU A 546 -16.21 5.41 6.73
N ALA A 547 -16.12 4.26 6.02
CA ALA A 547 -15.59 3.03 6.59
C ALA A 547 -14.10 3.16 6.98
N LEU A 548 -13.28 3.75 6.12
CA LEU A 548 -11.87 4.03 6.39
C LEU A 548 -11.71 4.98 7.58
N ALA A 549 -12.43 6.11 7.58
CA ALA A 549 -12.39 7.10 8.65
C ALA A 549 -12.88 6.53 9.98
N ARG A 550 -13.91 5.65 9.97
CA ARG A 550 -14.36 4.93 11.17
C ARG A 550 -13.28 4.05 11.78
N ARG A 551 -12.32 3.56 10.99
CA ARG A 551 -11.20 2.74 11.45
C ARG A 551 -9.91 3.54 11.71
N GLY A 552 -9.92 4.85 11.46
CA GLY A 552 -8.76 5.73 11.65
C GLY A 552 -7.74 5.66 10.51
N VAL A 553 -8.11 5.11 9.35
CA VAL A 553 -7.29 5.13 8.15
C VAL A 553 -7.35 6.54 7.56
N LEU A 554 -6.19 7.18 7.37
CA LEU A 554 -6.08 8.49 6.74
C LEU A 554 -6.37 8.35 5.24
N GLY A 555 -7.02 9.34 4.63
CA GLY A 555 -7.14 9.39 3.17
C GLY A 555 -5.99 10.15 2.48
N THR A 556 -6.07 10.33 1.15
CA THR A 556 -5.07 11.06 0.35
C THR A 556 -5.68 12.25 -0.41
N SER A 557 -5.41 13.48 0.00
CA SER A 557 -5.89 14.68 -0.71
C SER A 557 -4.82 15.22 -1.65
N VAL A 558 -5.13 15.33 -2.94
CA VAL A 558 -4.23 15.88 -3.96
C VAL A 558 -4.79 17.22 -4.43
N LEU A 559 -4.01 18.29 -4.30
CA LEU A 559 -4.42 19.68 -4.55
C LEU A 559 -5.29 19.82 -5.81
N TRP A 560 -4.79 19.35 -6.95
CA TRP A 560 -5.43 19.55 -8.25
C TRP A 560 -6.82 18.92 -8.36
N PHE A 561 -7.17 17.97 -7.48
CA PHE A 561 -8.46 17.27 -7.48
C PHE A 561 -9.45 17.79 -6.43
N GLU A 562 -8.99 18.61 -5.48
CA GLU A 562 -9.79 19.10 -4.34
C GLU A 562 -10.64 20.31 -4.76
N ARG A 563 -11.74 20.01 -5.45
CA ARG A 563 -12.75 20.96 -5.95
C ARG A 563 -14.14 20.62 -5.42
N ASP A 564 -15.02 21.62 -5.40
CA ASP A 564 -16.44 21.47 -5.04
C ASP A 564 -17.23 20.84 -6.20
N TRP A 565 -16.99 19.55 -6.46
CA TRP A 565 -17.60 18.83 -7.60
C TRP A 565 -19.12 18.67 -7.49
N ASP A 566 -19.68 18.73 -6.29
CA ASP A 566 -21.13 18.71 -6.05
C ASP A 566 -21.77 20.12 -6.14
N GLY A 567 -20.95 21.17 -6.11
CA GLY A 567 -21.37 22.57 -6.13
C GLY A 567 -20.92 23.29 -7.39
N ASP A 568 -20.08 24.32 -7.23
CA ASP A 568 -19.70 25.22 -8.33
C ASP A 568 -18.43 24.79 -9.10
N GLY A 569 -17.84 23.64 -8.75
CA GLY A 569 -16.65 23.08 -9.38
C GLY A 569 -15.35 23.81 -9.06
N ARG A 570 -15.37 24.83 -8.18
CA ARG A 570 -14.19 25.64 -7.88
C ARG A 570 -13.24 24.96 -6.90
N PRO A 571 -11.96 25.40 -6.86
CA PRO A 571 -11.01 24.93 -5.86
C PRO A 571 -11.52 25.11 -4.42
N LEU A 572 -11.40 24.05 -3.60
CA LEU A 572 -11.81 24.08 -2.22
C LEU A 572 -10.94 25.04 -1.39
N ALA A 573 -11.55 25.74 -0.43
CA ALA A 573 -10.80 26.54 0.52
C ALA A 573 -10.01 25.65 1.51
N PRO A 574 -8.86 26.07 2.04
CA PRO A 574 -8.02 25.18 2.85
C PRO A 574 -8.73 24.56 4.05
N ARG A 575 -9.62 25.33 4.70
CA ARG A 575 -10.34 24.89 5.90
C ARG A 575 -11.45 23.86 5.64
N THR A 576 -11.85 23.67 4.39
CA THR A 576 -12.88 22.69 4.02
C THR A 576 -12.30 21.34 3.64
N TRP A 577 -10.97 21.25 3.52
CA TRP A 577 -10.29 19.98 3.31
C TRP A 577 -10.48 19.06 4.51
N ARG A 578 -10.47 17.75 4.24
CA ARG A 578 -10.52 16.74 5.29
C ARG A 578 -9.30 16.84 6.22
N GLN A 579 -9.54 16.63 7.51
CA GLN A 579 -8.49 16.65 8.51
C GLN A 579 -7.63 15.37 8.46
N ASP A 580 -8.28 14.20 8.44
CA ASP A 580 -7.60 12.91 8.57
C ASP A 580 -7.12 12.42 7.19
N CYS A 581 -6.14 13.13 6.62
CA CYS A 581 -5.50 12.78 5.36
C CYS A 581 -4.00 13.12 5.30
N LEU A 582 -3.35 12.54 4.30
CA LEU A 582 -2.12 13.03 3.69
C LEU A 582 -2.48 14.00 2.56
N ALA A 583 -2.14 15.28 2.72
CA ALA A 583 -2.32 16.32 1.72
C ALA A 583 -1.06 16.51 0.89
N THR A 584 -1.18 16.51 -0.43
CA THR A 584 -0.05 16.63 -1.37
C THR A 584 -0.40 17.57 -2.51
N ALA A 585 0.62 18.15 -3.13
CA ALA A 585 0.45 18.87 -4.40
C ALA A 585 0.32 17.88 -5.56
N THR A 586 1.17 16.87 -5.58
CA THR A 586 1.26 15.88 -6.66
C THR A 586 1.58 14.48 -6.12
N THR A 587 1.55 13.49 -7.00
CA THR A 587 1.95 12.10 -6.74
C THR A 587 2.97 11.66 -7.80
N HIS A 588 3.50 10.45 -7.69
CA HIS A 588 4.43 9.90 -8.67
C HIS A 588 3.79 9.61 -10.04
N ASP A 589 2.46 9.51 -10.11
CA ASP A 589 1.67 9.30 -11.33
C ASP A 589 1.24 10.60 -12.01
N LEU A 590 1.48 11.73 -11.35
CA LEU A 590 1.07 13.05 -11.81
C LEU A 590 2.28 13.87 -12.27
N PRO A 591 2.05 14.90 -13.10
CA PRO A 591 3.08 15.89 -13.37
C PRO A 591 3.67 16.45 -12.08
N SER A 592 4.97 16.79 -12.07
CA SER A 592 5.51 17.56 -10.95
C SER A 592 4.76 18.89 -10.81
N THR A 593 4.83 19.50 -9.63
CA THR A 593 4.13 20.77 -9.37
C THR A 593 4.60 21.85 -10.35
N ALA A 594 5.90 21.87 -10.65
CA ALA A 594 6.51 22.73 -11.67
C ALA A 594 5.91 22.52 -13.07
N ALA A 595 5.79 21.25 -13.51
CA ALA A 595 5.25 20.90 -14.82
C ALA A 595 3.73 21.16 -14.94
N ARG A 596 3.01 21.08 -13.82
CA ARG A 596 1.60 21.47 -13.75
C ARG A 596 1.45 22.98 -13.92
N LEU A 597 2.20 23.76 -13.16
CA LEU A 597 2.13 25.23 -13.18
C LEU A 597 2.55 25.85 -14.52
N THR A 598 3.47 25.20 -15.24
CA THR A 598 3.98 25.65 -16.55
C THR A 598 3.17 25.12 -17.74
N GLY A 599 2.33 24.10 -17.55
CA GLY A 599 1.63 23.39 -18.63
C GLY A 599 2.51 22.43 -19.45
N ASP A 600 3.78 22.26 -19.10
CA ASP A 600 4.75 21.41 -19.83
C ASP A 600 4.27 19.95 -19.98
N HIS A 601 3.46 19.47 -19.02
CA HIS A 601 2.92 18.13 -19.01
C HIS A 601 1.89 17.85 -20.12
N VAL A 602 1.10 18.84 -20.54
CA VAL A 602 0.15 18.70 -21.66
C VAL A 602 0.92 18.51 -22.97
N SER A 603 1.96 19.33 -23.15
CA SER A 603 2.87 19.24 -24.29
C SER A 603 3.59 17.88 -24.34
N LEU A 604 4.02 17.36 -23.18
CA LEU A 604 4.60 16.02 -23.09
C LEU A 604 3.60 14.94 -23.54
N ARG A 605 2.38 14.94 -22.99
CA ARG A 605 1.33 13.98 -23.37
C ARG A 605 1.00 14.06 -24.85
N HIS A 606 0.98 15.26 -25.43
CA HIS A 606 0.77 15.44 -26.87
C HIS A 606 1.88 14.82 -27.72
N ARG A 607 3.15 15.08 -27.39
CA ARG A 607 4.30 14.49 -28.12
C ARG A 607 4.29 12.96 -28.11
N LEU A 608 3.72 12.37 -27.06
CA LEU A 608 3.58 10.92 -26.90
C LEU A 608 2.27 10.36 -27.48
N GLY A 609 1.42 11.20 -28.09
CA GLY A 609 0.16 10.77 -28.71
C GLY A 609 -0.91 10.32 -27.72
N LEU A 610 -0.87 10.83 -26.48
CA LEU A 610 -1.76 10.42 -25.39
C LEU A 610 -3.01 11.30 -25.23
N LEU A 611 -3.12 12.39 -26.00
CA LEU A 611 -4.29 13.26 -25.98
C LEU A 611 -5.40 12.70 -26.88
N THR A 612 -6.63 12.71 -26.37
CA THR A 612 -7.84 12.33 -27.13
C THR A 612 -8.53 13.52 -27.78
N ARG A 613 -8.14 14.75 -27.40
CA ARG A 613 -8.65 16.03 -27.93
C ARG A 613 -7.52 16.85 -28.54
N PRO A 614 -7.83 17.89 -29.34
CA PRO A 614 -6.83 18.80 -29.90
C PRO A 614 -5.95 19.46 -28.81
N LEU A 615 -4.65 19.63 -29.10
CA LEU A 615 -3.68 20.20 -28.17
C LEU A 615 -4.11 21.58 -27.64
N GLU A 616 -4.62 22.44 -28.51
CA GLU A 616 -5.01 23.81 -28.14
C GLU A 616 -6.17 23.83 -27.14
N GLU A 617 -7.11 22.89 -27.26
CA GLU A 617 -8.22 22.74 -26.31
C GLU A 617 -7.71 22.28 -24.94
N GLU A 618 -6.84 21.27 -24.92
CA GLU A 618 -6.23 20.74 -23.69
C GLU A 618 -5.36 21.78 -22.98
N LEU A 619 -4.54 22.55 -23.73
CA LEU A 619 -3.74 23.65 -23.18
C LEU A 619 -4.62 24.76 -22.59
N THR A 620 -5.72 25.10 -23.26
CA THR A 620 -6.63 26.16 -22.79
C THR A 620 -7.35 25.74 -21.51
N GLU A 621 -7.82 24.50 -21.44
CA GLU A 621 -8.48 23.96 -20.24
C GLU A 621 -7.49 23.86 -19.07
N ASP A 622 -6.28 23.38 -19.32
CA ASP A 622 -5.22 23.28 -18.33
C ASP A 622 -4.79 24.64 -17.76
N ALA A 623 -4.59 25.62 -18.64
CA ALA A 623 -4.26 26.99 -18.25
C ALA A 623 -5.40 27.65 -17.45
N THR A 624 -6.65 27.36 -17.80
CA THR A 624 -7.82 27.84 -17.07
C THR A 624 -7.88 27.23 -15.67
N ASP A 625 -7.73 25.92 -15.54
CA ASP A 625 -7.70 25.22 -14.26
C ASP A 625 -6.57 25.73 -13.35
N THR A 626 -5.36 25.90 -13.90
CA THR A 626 -4.21 26.44 -13.18
C THR A 626 -4.43 27.89 -12.75
N ALA A 627 -5.02 28.73 -13.61
CA ALA A 627 -5.32 30.12 -13.29
C ALA A 627 -6.34 30.25 -12.15
N GLU A 628 -7.32 29.36 -12.05
CA GLU A 628 -8.27 29.35 -10.92
C GLU A 628 -7.58 29.07 -9.58
N TRP A 629 -6.65 28.10 -9.55
CA TRP A 629 -5.85 27.80 -8.37
C TRP A 629 -4.95 28.99 -7.99
N LEU A 630 -4.23 29.56 -8.95
CA LEU A 630 -3.38 30.74 -8.71
C LEU A 630 -4.19 31.94 -8.20
N ALA A 631 -5.39 32.17 -8.76
CA ALA A 631 -6.29 33.22 -8.29
C ALA A 631 -6.75 32.99 -6.84
N LEU A 632 -6.99 31.73 -6.44
CA LEU A 632 -7.27 31.39 -5.04
C LEU A 632 -6.06 31.67 -4.14
N LEU A 633 -4.87 31.23 -4.54
CA LEU A 633 -3.62 31.47 -3.79
C LEU A 633 -3.35 32.98 -3.61
N ALA A 634 -3.54 33.78 -4.66
CA ALA A 634 -3.42 35.22 -4.63
C ALA A 634 -4.45 35.86 -3.68
N ARG A 635 -5.72 35.43 -3.75
CA ARG A 635 -6.78 35.90 -2.83
C ARG A 635 -6.46 35.59 -1.37
N LEU A 636 -5.84 34.44 -1.10
CA LEU A 636 -5.36 34.04 0.21
C LEU A 636 -4.03 34.69 0.62
N ARG A 637 -3.46 35.57 -0.24
CA ARG A 637 -2.18 36.26 -0.05
C ARG A 637 -1.00 35.29 0.14
N MET A 638 -1.02 34.17 -0.57
CA MET A 638 0.03 33.14 -0.53
C MET A 638 1.11 33.32 -1.61
N LEU A 639 0.93 34.30 -2.52
CA LEU A 639 1.87 34.69 -3.59
C LEU A 639 2.41 36.13 -3.37
N PRO A 640 3.17 36.40 -2.29
CA PRO A 640 3.74 37.73 -2.04
C PRO A 640 4.76 38.18 -3.09
N GLU A 641 5.39 37.23 -3.80
CA GLU A 641 6.36 37.49 -4.85
C GLU A 641 5.71 37.92 -6.19
N GLY A 642 4.38 37.77 -6.32
CA GLY A 642 3.63 38.05 -7.54
C GLY A 642 3.45 36.82 -8.45
N ASP A 643 2.68 37.00 -9.52
CA ASP A 643 2.41 35.95 -10.51
C ASP A 643 3.59 35.83 -11.51
N GLY A 644 3.79 34.63 -12.07
CA GLY A 644 4.74 34.39 -13.16
C GLY A 644 6.11 33.84 -12.76
N ASP A 645 6.38 33.67 -11.46
CA ASP A 645 7.52 32.89 -10.96
C ASP A 645 7.04 31.50 -10.52
N GLU A 646 7.55 30.47 -11.21
CA GLU A 646 7.23 29.06 -10.93
C GLU A 646 7.64 28.66 -9.51
N GLU A 647 8.81 29.11 -9.03
CA GLU A 647 9.30 28.72 -7.71
C GLU A 647 8.45 29.34 -6.61
N ALA A 648 8.08 30.62 -6.77
CA ALA A 648 7.15 31.29 -5.88
C ALA A 648 5.77 30.61 -5.85
N ALA A 649 5.28 30.15 -7.00
CA ALA A 649 4.03 29.41 -7.10
C ALA A 649 4.09 28.05 -6.41
N VAL A 650 5.20 27.30 -6.54
CA VAL A 650 5.42 26.06 -5.77
C VAL A 650 5.42 26.32 -4.26
N ARG A 651 6.08 27.39 -3.80
CA ARG A 651 6.02 27.80 -2.38
C ARG A 651 4.60 28.16 -1.95
N ALA A 652 3.83 28.85 -2.79
CA ALA A 652 2.44 29.21 -2.51
C ALA A 652 1.54 27.98 -2.38
N VAL A 653 1.72 26.97 -3.24
CA VAL A 653 1.05 25.67 -3.12
C VAL A 653 1.34 25.04 -1.76
N HIS A 654 2.60 25.02 -1.31
CA HIS A 654 2.94 24.44 -0.01
C HIS A 654 2.43 25.28 1.18
N ARG A 655 2.40 26.62 1.07
CA ARG A 655 1.70 27.50 2.04
C ARG A 655 0.22 27.14 2.14
N PHE A 656 -0.42 26.84 1.01
CA PHE A 656 -1.82 26.42 0.96
C PHE A 656 -2.02 25.09 1.68
N LEU A 657 -1.24 24.06 1.35
CA LEU A 657 -1.33 22.75 2.00
C LEU A 657 -1.13 22.87 3.53
N LEU A 658 -0.21 23.73 3.97
CA LEU A 658 0.01 24.03 5.39
C LEU A 658 -1.10 24.83 6.07
N SER A 659 -2.03 25.41 5.31
CA SER A 659 -3.21 26.08 5.86
C SER A 659 -4.45 25.16 5.95
N THR A 660 -4.36 23.94 5.40
CA THR A 660 -5.40 22.90 5.54
C THR A 660 -5.36 22.25 6.93
N PRO A 661 -6.44 21.58 7.39
CA PRO A 661 -6.42 20.80 8.62
C PRO A 661 -5.73 19.43 8.48
N ALA A 662 -5.16 19.09 7.31
CA ALA A 662 -4.54 17.79 7.05
C ALA A 662 -3.52 17.41 8.14
N ARG A 663 -3.59 16.14 8.60
CA ARG A 663 -2.68 15.56 9.60
C ARG A 663 -1.26 15.42 9.07
N MET A 664 -1.12 15.06 7.80
CA MET A 664 0.18 14.90 7.14
C MET A 664 0.21 15.78 5.89
N VAL A 665 1.30 16.53 5.71
CA VAL A 665 1.55 17.31 4.49
C VAL A 665 2.78 16.76 3.79
N GLY A 666 2.61 16.32 2.55
CA GLY A 666 3.66 15.75 1.74
C GLY A 666 4.32 16.76 0.82
N VAL A 667 5.65 16.84 0.88
CA VAL A 667 6.50 17.59 -0.05
C VAL A 667 7.05 16.60 -1.08
N TRP A 668 6.72 16.77 -2.35
CA TRP A 668 7.34 16.00 -3.42
C TRP A 668 8.82 16.41 -3.51
N LEU A 669 9.75 15.52 -3.19
CA LEU A 669 11.16 15.88 -3.07
C LEU A 669 11.71 16.56 -4.35
N PRO A 670 11.36 16.13 -5.58
CA PRO A 670 11.79 16.84 -6.79
C PRO A 670 11.32 18.30 -6.92
N ASP A 671 10.24 18.72 -6.24
CA ASP A 671 9.83 20.13 -6.23
C ASP A 671 10.88 21.04 -5.54
N THR A 672 11.71 20.48 -4.65
CA THR A 672 12.78 21.19 -3.93
C THR A 672 13.95 21.60 -4.81
N VAL A 673 14.06 21.03 -6.01
CA VAL A 673 15.10 21.30 -7.00
C VAL A 673 14.51 21.70 -8.36
N GLY A 674 13.18 21.67 -8.50
CA GLY A 674 12.48 22.17 -9.67
C GLY A 674 12.35 21.16 -10.81
N ASP A 675 12.51 19.85 -10.54
CA ASP A 675 12.38 18.83 -11.57
C ASP A 675 11.00 18.89 -12.23
N ARG A 676 10.98 19.02 -13.56
CA ARG A 676 9.74 19.08 -14.36
C ARG A 676 9.33 17.74 -14.94
N ARG A 677 10.16 16.71 -14.77
CA ARG A 677 9.94 15.41 -15.40
C ARG A 677 9.08 14.55 -14.48
N PRO A 678 7.92 14.04 -14.93
CA PRO A 678 7.14 13.09 -14.12
C PRO A 678 7.91 11.79 -13.97
N GLN A 679 7.78 11.11 -12.82
CA GLN A 679 8.45 9.83 -12.64
C GLN A 679 7.76 8.69 -13.40
N ASN A 680 6.44 8.76 -13.47
CA ASN A 680 5.60 7.87 -14.23
C ASN A 680 4.57 8.66 -15.03
N LEU A 681 4.25 8.15 -16.22
CA LEU A 681 3.18 8.66 -17.07
C LEU A 681 2.18 7.53 -17.32
N PRO A 682 1.08 7.46 -16.54
CA PRO A 682 0.09 6.39 -16.67
C PRO A 682 -0.41 6.20 -18.11
N GLY A 683 -0.58 4.94 -18.51
CA GLY A 683 -0.97 4.58 -19.88
C GLY A 683 0.20 4.51 -20.88
N THR A 684 1.45 4.61 -20.41
CA THR A 684 2.65 4.35 -21.22
C THR A 684 3.43 3.13 -20.70
N TRP A 685 4.19 2.52 -21.59
CA TRP A 685 5.12 1.43 -21.32
C TRP A 685 6.54 1.81 -21.77
N ASP A 686 6.81 1.77 -23.08
CA ASP A 686 8.10 2.10 -23.69
C ASP A 686 8.16 3.52 -24.26
N GLN A 687 7.02 4.23 -24.30
CA GLN A 687 6.94 5.59 -24.85
C GLN A 687 7.58 6.64 -23.92
N TYR A 688 7.69 6.35 -22.62
CA TYR A 688 8.31 7.21 -21.62
C TYR A 688 9.21 6.37 -20.70
N PRO A 689 10.36 6.87 -20.22
CA PRO A 689 11.25 6.13 -19.33
C PRO A 689 10.70 6.06 -17.89
N ASN A 690 9.49 5.51 -17.74
CA ASN A 690 8.82 5.36 -16.44
C ASN A 690 9.75 4.66 -15.44
N TRP A 691 9.83 5.21 -14.23
CA TRP A 691 10.59 4.64 -13.11
C TRP A 691 12.10 4.52 -13.34
N ARG A 692 12.65 5.26 -14.32
CA ARG A 692 14.08 5.18 -14.67
C ARG A 692 14.81 6.53 -14.65
N LEU A 693 14.13 7.59 -14.25
CA LEU A 693 14.73 8.91 -14.17
C LEU A 693 15.34 9.15 -12.78
N PRO A 694 16.57 9.68 -12.68
CA PRO A 694 17.10 10.24 -11.44
C PRO A 694 16.41 11.58 -11.14
N ILE A 695 16.42 12.04 -9.88
CA ILE A 695 16.00 13.41 -9.55
C ILE A 695 16.94 14.41 -10.24
N ALA A 696 16.39 15.47 -10.84
CA ALA A 696 17.16 16.53 -11.50
C ALA A 696 16.72 17.94 -11.09
N ASP A 697 17.55 18.92 -11.44
CA ASP A 697 17.21 20.34 -11.40
C ASP A 697 16.17 20.75 -12.47
N ALA A 698 15.84 22.05 -12.51
CA ALA A 698 14.87 22.61 -13.45
C ALA A 698 15.29 22.51 -14.93
N GLU A 699 16.59 22.39 -15.19
CA GLU A 699 17.17 22.21 -16.52
C GLU A 699 17.24 20.72 -16.91
N GLY A 700 16.94 19.81 -15.99
CA GLY A 700 16.95 18.37 -16.19
C GLY A 700 18.33 17.71 -15.97
N HIS A 701 19.28 18.41 -15.34
CA HIS A 701 20.55 17.82 -14.90
C HIS A 701 20.34 17.06 -13.59
N PRO A 702 20.69 15.75 -13.54
CA PRO A 702 20.58 14.97 -12.31
C PRO A 702 21.32 15.60 -11.14
N VAL A 703 20.74 15.52 -9.95
CA VAL A 703 21.32 16.05 -8.71
C VAL A 703 21.40 14.96 -7.65
N THR A 704 22.50 14.96 -6.91
CA THR A 704 22.75 14.04 -5.81
C THR A 704 22.00 14.45 -4.53
N LEU A 705 21.85 13.52 -3.58
CA LEU A 705 21.32 13.82 -2.23
C LEU A 705 22.08 14.97 -1.56
N GLU A 706 23.40 15.01 -1.69
CA GLU A 706 24.24 16.07 -1.15
C GLU A 706 23.95 17.44 -1.79
N GLU A 707 23.72 17.48 -3.11
CA GLU A 707 23.36 18.70 -3.83
C GLU A 707 21.93 19.15 -3.51
N ILE A 708 20.98 18.22 -3.40
CA ILE A 708 19.61 18.48 -2.94
C ILE A 708 19.66 19.12 -1.55
N ALA A 709 20.43 18.55 -0.62
CA ALA A 709 20.59 19.06 0.73
C ALA A 709 21.24 20.45 0.79
N ALA A 710 22.03 20.83 -0.21
CA ALA A 710 22.63 22.15 -0.35
C ALA A 710 21.78 23.14 -1.16
N SER A 711 20.68 22.70 -1.78
CA SER A 711 19.87 23.50 -2.70
C SER A 711 19.27 24.74 -2.02
N PRO A 712 19.52 25.96 -2.55
CA PRO A 712 18.85 27.16 -2.08
C PRO A 712 17.33 27.09 -2.24
N ARG A 713 16.85 26.45 -3.31
CA ARG A 713 15.42 26.24 -3.57
C ARG A 713 14.78 25.32 -2.53
N LEU A 714 15.50 24.28 -2.10
CA LEU A 714 15.06 23.42 -1.00
C LEU A 714 14.92 24.24 0.28
N HIS A 715 15.94 25.00 0.66
CA HIS A 715 15.89 25.81 1.88
C HIS A 715 14.76 26.84 1.84
N ALA A 716 14.57 27.53 0.71
CA ALA A 716 13.48 28.48 0.52
C ALA A 716 12.09 27.83 0.65
N LEU A 717 11.92 26.59 0.19
CA LEU A 717 10.69 25.83 0.38
C LEU A 717 10.53 25.36 1.83
N MET A 718 11.59 24.90 2.49
CA MET A 718 11.52 24.44 3.88
C MET A 718 11.32 25.57 4.90
N GLU A 719 11.72 26.80 4.58
CA GLU A 719 11.36 28.00 5.36
C GLU A 719 9.84 28.24 5.42
N VAL A 720 9.09 27.83 4.39
CA VAL A 720 7.62 27.88 4.40
C VAL A 720 7.02 26.90 5.41
N LEU A 721 7.66 25.74 5.56
CA LEU A 721 7.22 24.62 6.42
C LEU A 721 7.59 24.83 7.89
N THR A 722 8.57 25.70 8.16
CA THR A 722 8.98 26.02 9.52
C THR A 722 7.97 26.98 10.17
N PRO A 723 7.37 26.64 11.32
CA PRO A 723 6.52 27.57 12.04
C PRO A 723 7.33 28.82 12.35
N ARG A 724 6.92 29.99 11.83
CA ARG A 724 7.53 31.25 12.25
C ARG A 724 7.34 31.34 13.76
N LYS A 725 8.43 31.16 14.54
CA LYS A 725 8.45 31.54 15.95
C LYS A 725 7.94 32.97 15.97
N GLY A 726 6.74 33.16 16.52
CA GLY A 726 6.12 34.46 16.58
C GLY A 726 7.17 35.42 17.13
N HIS A 727 7.42 36.51 16.41
CA HIS A 727 8.03 37.66 17.04
C HIS A 727 7.10 38.00 18.21
N THR A 728 7.43 37.51 19.41
CA THR A 728 7.03 38.17 20.63
C THR A 728 7.54 39.58 20.46
N ALA A 729 6.63 40.51 20.17
CA ALA A 729 6.94 41.92 20.20
C ALA A 729 7.73 42.18 21.49
N PRO A 730 8.88 42.88 21.42
CA PRO A 730 9.65 43.18 22.61
C PRO A 730 8.71 43.83 23.64
N PRO A 731 8.78 43.47 24.93
CA PRO A 731 7.91 44.02 25.96
C PRO A 731 8.23 45.51 26.12
N GLY A 732 7.55 46.36 25.36
CA GLY A 732 7.88 47.78 25.27
C GLY A 732 6.85 48.67 24.58
N GLU A 733 5.94 48.14 23.76
CA GLU A 733 4.90 48.96 23.10
C GLU A 733 3.51 48.66 23.67
N ARG A 734 3.33 49.01 24.95
CA ARG A 734 2.04 49.48 25.48
C ARG A 734 2.26 50.85 26.08
N ARG A 735 1.89 51.91 25.34
CA ARG A 735 1.46 53.24 25.81
C ARG A 735 1.37 54.19 24.61
N LEU A 736 0.19 54.37 24.03
CA LEU A 736 -0.77 55.45 24.30
C LEU A 736 -2.00 55.26 23.40
#